data_AF-A0A8T4MKF8-F1
#
_entry.id   AF-A0A8T4MKF8-F1
#
_cell.length_a   1.000
_cell.length_b   1.000
_cell.length_c   1.000
_cell.angle_alpha   90.00
_cell.angle_beta   90.00
_cell.angle_gamma   90.00
#
_symmetry.space_group_name_H-M   'P 1'
#
loop_
_entity.id
_entity.type
_entity.pdbx_description
1 polymer ?
#
loop_
_entity_poly.entity_id
_entity_poly.type
_entity_poly.pdbx_seq_one_letter_code
_entity_poly.pdbx_strand_id
1 'polypeptide(L)'
;MIPPIQLRKPQFKFILLGRWNQYKDSNKTIHIFEPKTKEEFDSIKEQGFASIGKAPIESGWTKNSDYIYADPKLLSHISAGYNYGVKCGPGRLSILDVDDTSIIPELDKMVPETLTIETGSGKQHRYFLVPVGTPKIILEKNKVHYGELQGPGSQCVGAGSKHPIGGKEYNVIKDVDITELSQEIIDKIKDNYTDFNNDPIKVISPDWNQYNKTNISDLLSITTLVNLGSMKKTGGEYFGSHPVHGSQTGMNFFINPSKNLWHCFRCDSGGDSLSLLAVNEGICGCSDFSRSGKKLRGEDFIKVKKIVEEKYNIKIPQKELELTPLKNIKVELGRRVKTIVSVLDMTPGVSMVVGYEATCPQCLRNTILYHKNPTSCSIAFAEELKNENKAGCLDSANKPIKVDIKPIHETGYLLSVFDPKDTGNNMQITPIFIKNDLIPKDYKSKKDWEGDLLIKPLILEGKIGVFQSFKKKFEDWFIHVENYEFEVKKEDVNYTLLRKFGDIERGKNFFAENFAPRIYDRTLAKKMYTLTLLSPIKINLPNDEIDYGIINTIDMGDAGQSKTKLSKETLKCAKGTNSKFISVENSTNRGLLGSVVKSQNSESWTVKVGEIPKASNGLVCLDGYSKLSPDDMTQFRGILEEKEFQITKAGGVQKECPVRIIMLGNIVKPIGQYSTKHQASFNMGATESDETNKFSGPDRRRIHHVSIVADSDTNARDIDMHLSKKYDKEKIRELENYWSNLRAFSWTRKAGDFIWESGIIEYVQTKIDSLRKKYPRFSMQYGVLSKGGSKMFTIQLPTVAMLHESIDDSHKVVIRKDHVDWLYHMYLEEFNELGLGAENEVYSIHKLHAIAISRNCSKEVKEILLLLQRYGGNQTAIENAGVVSRMHISRMLSNPIEYELKHISGIKPHWYKLNEGSGEPKETREGIKFFPDDDLPSITKRGTGSFTDFGKILIQEILRLKNEELQKDKIIGIPDLEDVTSVTGRNESLDNYAVGGVTSVTGVTPKEDISNKNIEKVGEVIQSNTSSIEIKKKNILDIKNSVTDVTSVTKDILNLNNTIGDSVIDVTEEPEYETEDLT
;
A
#
# COMPACT_ATOMS: atom_id res chain seq x y z
N MET A 1 21.35 20.09 -50.56
CA MET A 1 20.81 20.04 -49.18
C MET A 1 20.00 18.77 -49.03
N ILE A 2 20.58 17.65 -48.58
CA ILE A 2 19.77 16.48 -48.21
C ILE A 2 20.32 15.95 -46.89
N PRO A 3 19.48 15.75 -45.85
CA PRO A 3 19.90 15.12 -44.62
C PRO A 3 20.69 13.81 -44.86
N PRO A 4 21.80 13.57 -44.13
CA PRO A 4 22.53 12.30 -44.16
C PRO A 4 21.62 11.10 -43.90
N ILE A 5 21.90 9.95 -44.50
CA ILE A 5 21.00 8.78 -44.45
C ILE A 5 20.73 8.32 -43.01
N GLN A 6 21.71 8.48 -42.12
CA GLN A 6 21.65 8.14 -40.70
C GLN A 6 20.59 8.96 -39.96
N LEU A 7 20.34 10.21 -40.38
CA LEU A 7 19.35 11.11 -39.78
C LEU A 7 17.94 10.92 -40.37
N ARG A 8 17.74 10.10 -41.41
CA ARG A 8 16.44 9.91 -42.07
C ARG A 8 15.49 8.95 -41.33
N LYS A 9 15.89 8.44 -40.15
CA LYS A 9 15.08 7.53 -39.33
C LYS A 9 13.87 8.28 -38.72
N PRO A 10 12.65 7.68 -38.65
CA PRO A 10 11.42 8.37 -38.19
C PRO A 10 11.46 8.95 -36.78
N GLN A 11 12.34 8.41 -35.93
CA GLN A 11 12.56 8.83 -34.55
C GLN A 11 13.26 10.20 -34.43
N PHE A 12 14.02 10.60 -35.44
CA PHE A 12 14.70 11.90 -35.46
C PHE A 12 13.79 12.95 -36.07
N LYS A 13 13.81 14.13 -35.45
CA LYS A 13 12.92 15.23 -35.82
C LYS A 13 13.73 16.41 -36.34
N PHE A 14 13.15 17.09 -37.31
CA PHE A 14 13.72 18.25 -37.96
C PHE A 14 12.81 19.46 -37.76
N ILE A 15 13.39 20.64 -37.98
CA ILE A 15 12.69 21.91 -37.96
C ILE A 15 13.08 22.75 -39.17
N LEU A 16 12.18 23.63 -39.58
CA LEU A 16 12.39 24.53 -40.71
C LEU A 16 13.16 25.76 -40.23
N LEU A 17 14.28 26.11 -40.87
CA LEU A 17 15.09 27.28 -40.53
C LEU A 17 15.02 28.38 -41.60
N GLY A 18 15.13 29.63 -41.15
CA GLY A 18 15.09 30.85 -41.98
C GLY A 18 15.64 32.08 -41.25
N ARG A 19 15.54 33.28 -41.84
CA ARG A 19 15.79 34.57 -41.15
C ARG A 19 14.45 35.17 -40.70
N TRP A 20 14.38 35.62 -39.46
CA TRP A 20 13.13 35.99 -38.77
C TRP A 20 12.59 37.39 -39.15
N ASN A 21 13.35 38.17 -39.93
CA ASN A 21 13.18 39.62 -39.94
C ASN A 21 13.74 40.31 -41.20
N GLN A 22 13.78 39.65 -42.38
CA GLN A 22 14.14 40.32 -43.64
C GLN A 22 13.35 39.80 -44.84
N TYR A 23 12.59 40.69 -45.51
CA TYR A 23 12.02 40.41 -46.84
C TYR A 23 12.62 41.36 -47.89
N LYS A 24 12.53 40.95 -49.16
CA LYS A 24 13.12 41.68 -50.30
C LYS A 24 12.00 42.14 -51.22
N ASP A 25 11.86 43.45 -51.44
CA ASP A 25 10.86 43.97 -52.37
C ASP A 25 11.26 43.75 -53.85
N SER A 26 10.36 44.06 -54.78
CA SER A 26 10.58 43.95 -56.23
C SER A 26 11.77 44.79 -56.74
N ASN A 27 12.24 45.77 -55.96
CA ASN A 27 13.41 46.60 -56.24
C ASN A 27 14.69 46.09 -55.57
N LYS A 28 14.68 44.86 -55.02
CA LYS A 28 15.80 44.19 -54.35
C LYS A 28 16.25 44.86 -53.04
N THR A 29 15.44 45.73 -52.44
CA THR A 29 15.76 46.39 -51.17
C THR A 29 15.37 45.50 -49.99
N ILE A 30 16.22 45.43 -48.95
CA ILE A 30 16.01 44.55 -47.78
C ILE A 30 15.34 45.35 -46.66
N HIS A 31 14.16 44.93 -46.23
CA HIS A 31 13.39 45.55 -45.14
C HIS A 31 13.40 44.67 -43.89
N ILE A 32 13.60 45.26 -42.70
CA ILE A 32 13.66 44.54 -41.40
C ILE A 32 12.39 44.79 -40.59
N PHE A 33 11.68 43.74 -40.16
CA PHE A 33 10.42 43.86 -39.40
C PHE A 33 10.25 42.78 -38.33
N GLU A 34 9.59 43.11 -37.22
CA GLU A 34 9.17 42.19 -36.14
C GLU A 34 7.62 42.22 -36.02
N PRO A 35 6.89 41.16 -36.44
CA PRO A 35 5.45 41.13 -36.32
C PRO A 35 5.02 41.01 -34.85
N LYS A 36 4.04 41.82 -34.44
CA LYS A 36 3.53 41.88 -33.07
C LYS A 36 2.22 41.11 -32.90
N THR A 37 1.61 40.68 -34.00
CA THR A 37 0.34 39.96 -34.02
C THR A 37 0.37 38.75 -34.95
N LYS A 38 -0.58 37.82 -34.76
CA LYS A 38 -0.72 36.62 -35.59
C LYS A 38 -1.20 36.95 -37.00
N GLU A 39 -2.06 37.96 -37.18
CA GLU A 39 -2.44 38.45 -38.51
C GLU A 39 -1.27 39.10 -39.27
N GLU A 40 -0.40 39.88 -38.59
CA GLU A 40 0.83 40.41 -39.22
C GLU A 40 1.80 39.30 -39.63
N PHE A 41 1.90 38.26 -38.81
CA PHE A 41 2.71 37.08 -39.12
C PHE A 41 2.19 36.36 -40.38
N ASP A 42 0.88 36.15 -40.48
CA ASP A 42 0.27 35.46 -41.63
C ASP A 42 0.33 36.31 -42.91
N SER A 43 0.24 37.64 -42.81
CA SER A 43 0.40 38.57 -43.95
C SER A 43 1.83 38.63 -44.49
N ILE A 44 2.85 38.63 -43.62
CA ILE A 44 4.27 38.62 -44.05
C ILE A 44 4.65 37.28 -44.69
N LYS A 45 4.01 36.19 -44.24
CA LYS A 45 4.20 34.84 -44.77
C LYS A 45 3.81 34.72 -46.25
N GLU A 46 2.89 35.55 -46.74
CA GLU A 46 2.51 35.61 -48.15
C GLU A 46 3.55 36.33 -49.05
N GLN A 47 4.51 37.08 -48.47
CA GLN A 47 5.42 37.98 -49.21
C GLN A 47 6.84 37.43 -49.46
N GLY A 48 7.14 36.19 -49.03
CA GLY A 48 8.36 35.46 -49.40
C GLY A 48 9.62 35.81 -48.57
N PHE A 49 10.16 34.81 -47.85
CA PHE A 49 11.32 34.95 -46.96
C PHE A 49 12.66 34.73 -47.66
N ALA A 50 13.71 35.46 -47.23
CA ALA A 50 15.08 35.26 -47.72
C ALA A 50 15.65 33.87 -47.33
N SER A 51 16.45 33.30 -48.24
CA SER A 51 16.75 31.86 -48.30
C SER A 51 17.75 31.29 -47.28
N ILE A 52 18.49 32.10 -46.51
CA ILE A 52 19.65 31.62 -45.70
C ILE A 52 19.64 32.17 -44.26
N GLY A 53 19.17 31.36 -43.30
CA GLY A 53 19.16 31.66 -41.86
C GLY A 53 19.33 30.44 -40.96
N LYS A 54 19.60 30.65 -39.67
CA LYS A 54 19.80 29.57 -38.67
C LYS A 54 18.68 29.50 -37.62
N ALA A 55 17.70 30.40 -37.67
CA ALA A 55 16.64 30.50 -36.69
C ALA A 55 15.42 29.68 -37.10
N PRO A 56 14.74 28.99 -36.16
CA PRO A 56 13.48 28.29 -36.45
C PRO A 56 12.39 29.24 -36.93
N ILE A 57 11.67 28.86 -37.98
CA ILE A 57 10.61 29.70 -38.58
C ILE A 57 9.31 29.61 -37.77
N GLU A 58 9.09 28.49 -37.07
CA GLU A 58 7.83 28.21 -36.40
C GLU A 58 7.85 28.60 -34.92
N SER A 59 6.84 29.35 -34.48
CA SER A 59 6.65 29.71 -33.07
C SER A 59 6.38 28.47 -32.22
N GLY A 60 7.10 28.30 -31.12
CA GLY A 60 6.93 27.13 -30.25
C GLY A 60 7.52 25.83 -30.82
N TRP A 61 8.49 25.93 -31.74
CA TRP A 61 9.13 24.79 -32.41
C TRP A 61 9.67 23.70 -31.46
N THR A 62 10.05 24.06 -30.22
CA THR A 62 10.50 23.10 -29.21
C THR A 62 9.41 22.10 -28.83
N LYS A 63 8.13 22.48 -28.88
CA LYS A 63 6.98 21.64 -28.54
C LYS A 63 6.15 21.17 -29.73
N ASN A 64 6.06 21.99 -30.80
CA ASN A 64 5.04 21.82 -31.84
C ASN A 64 5.60 21.49 -33.23
N SER A 65 6.92 21.54 -33.43
CA SER A 65 7.56 21.28 -34.73
C SER A 65 8.43 20.02 -34.64
N ASP A 66 7.92 18.91 -35.17
CA ASP A 66 8.55 17.57 -35.16
C ASP A 66 8.48 16.91 -36.55
N TYR A 67 9.07 17.56 -37.57
CA TYR A 67 9.06 17.02 -38.93
C TYR A 67 9.94 15.77 -39.03
N ILE A 68 9.46 14.74 -39.71
CA ILE A 68 10.29 13.59 -40.11
C ILE A 68 10.89 13.86 -41.50
N TYR A 69 11.94 13.12 -41.88
CA TYR A 69 12.58 13.30 -43.19
C TYR A 69 11.59 13.19 -44.37
N ALA A 70 10.64 12.25 -44.30
CA ALA A 70 9.64 12.02 -45.33
C ALA A 70 8.53 13.07 -45.37
N ASP A 71 8.55 14.07 -44.49
CA ASP A 71 7.50 15.08 -44.42
C ASP A 71 7.54 15.98 -45.67
N PRO A 72 6.46 16.06 -46.46
CA PRO A 72 6.41 16.87 -47.68
C PRO A 72 6.75 18.35 -47.45
N LYS A 73 6.42 18.91 -46.28
CA LYS A 73 6.68 20.31 -45.94
C LYS A 73 8.18 20.54 -45.71
N LEU A 74 8.86 19.60 -45.04
CA LEU A 74 10.32 19.65 -44.88
C LEU A 74 11.03 19.46 -46.23
N LEU A 75 10.61 18.48 -47.04
CA LEU A 75 11.21 18.20 -48.34
C LEU A 75 11.03 19.37 -49.32
N SER A 76 9.85 20.00 -49.34
CA SER A 76 9.60 21.20 -50.14
C SER A 76 10.45 22.39 -49.67
N HIS A 77 10.61 22.56 -48.36
CA HIS A 77 11.44 23.62 -47.77
C HIS A 77 12.91 23.48 -48.17
N ILE A 78 13.44 22.26 -48.07
CA ILE A 78 14.82 21.93 -48.44
C ILE A 78 15.02 22.07 -49.97
N SER A 79 14.07 21.62 -50.77
CA SER A 79 14.13 21.70 -52.25
C SER A 79 14.09 23.14 -52.75
N ALA A 80 13.44 24.05 -52.02
CA ALA A 80 13.44 25.48 -52.28
C ALA A 80 14.75 26.19 -51.84
N GLY A 81 15.75 25.44 -51.35
CA GLY A 81 17.08 25.96 -51.01
C GLY A 81 17.18 26.60 -49.62
N TYR A 82 16.22 26.33 -48.74
CA TYR A 82 16.24 26.82 -47.36
C TYR A 82 16.97 25.86 -46.41
N ASN A 83 17.55 26.43 -45.34
CA ASN A 83 18.20 25.67 -44.29
C ASN A 83 17.19 24.89 -43.44
N TYR A 84 17.66 23.81 -42.80
CA TYR A 84 16.89 23.03 -41.84
C TYR A 84 17.72 22.71 -40.60
N GLY A 85 17.04 22.47 -39.48
CA GLY A 85 17.62 22.17 -38.18
C GLY A 85 17.35 20.74 -37.78
N VAL A 86 18.33 20.10 -37.14
CA VAL A 86 18.18 18.79 -36.50
C VAL A 86 17.88 19.01 -35.03
N LYS A 87 16.77 18.47 -34.54
CA LYS A 87 16.26 18.70 -33.18
C LYS A 87 16.90 17.70 -32.21
N CYS A 88 17.47 18.21 -31.12
CA CYS A 88 18.03 17.38 -30.04
C CYS A 88 16.92 16.95 -29.06
N GLY A 89 17.02 15.71 -28.56
CA GLY A 89 16.05 15.07 -27.66
C GLY A 89 15.28 13.91 -28.31
N PRO A 90 14.47 14.13 -29.35
CA PRO A 90 13.73 13.06 -30.03
C PRO A 90 14.65 11.93 -30.53
N GLY A 91 14.24 10.69 -30.28
CA GLY A 91 15.05 9.52 -30.67
C GLY A 91 16.36 9.36 -29.89
N ARG A 92 16.49 10.01 -28.71
CA ARG A 92 17.71 10.08 -27.89
C ARG A 92 18.88 10.83 -28.54
N LEU A 93 18.60 11.64 -29.56
CA LEU A 93 19.64 12.33 -30.32
C LEU A 93 20.18 13.54 -29.54
N SER A 94 21.51 13.62 -29.42
CA SER A 94 22.25 14.75 -28.86
C SER A 94 23.37 15.12 -29.82
N ILE A 95 23.69 16.41 -29.94
CA ILE A 95 24.72 16.90 -30.86
C ILE A 95 25.80 17.62 -30.05
N LEU A 96 27.04 17.16 -30.14
CA LEU A 96 28.19 17.88 -29.60
C LEU A 96 28.62 18.95 -30.60
N ASP A 97 28.31 20.20 -30.31
CA ASP A 97 28.69 21.39 -31.06
C ASP A 97 30.04 21.89 -30.54
N VAL A 98 31.11 21.62 -31.27
CA VAL A 98 32.49 21.94 -30.87
C VAL A 98 32.81 23.35 -31.31
N ASP A 99 32.86 24.29 -30.36
CA ASP A 99 33.11 25.70 -30.64
C ASP A 99 34.59 26.05 -30.82
N ASP A 100 35.48 25.27 -30.24
CA ASP A 100 36.93 25.41 -30.39
C ASP A 100 37.54 24.12 -30.96
N THR A 101 38.17 24.19 -32.13
CA THR A 101 38.73 23.00 -32.80
C THR A 101 39.97 22.43 -32.11
N SER A 102 40.57 23.14 -31.15
CA SER A 102 41.78 22.69 -30.44
C SER A 102 41.55 21.45 -29.56
N ILE A 103 40.32 21.20 -29.11
CA ILE A 103 39.99 20.04 -28.26
C ILE A 103 39.75 18.75 -29.07
N ILE A 104 39.69 18.83 -30.39
CA ILE A 104 39.34 17.69 -31.27
C ILE A 104 40.24 16.46 -31.00
N PRO A 105 41.57 16.58 -30.90
CA PRO A 105 42.44 15.42 -30.64
C PRO A 105 42.21 14.76 -29.27
N GLU A 106 41.77 15.53 -28.27
CA GLU A 106 41.43 15.01 -26.95
C GLU A 106 40.05 14.34 -26.97
N LEU A 107 39.07 14.97 -27.62
CA LEU A 107 37.75 14.39 -27.82
C LEU A 107 37.81 13.08 -28.62
N ASP A 108 38.63 12.99 -29.67
CA ASP A 108 38.77 11.77 -30.49
C ASP A 108 39.27 10.56 -29.68
N LYS A 109 39.93 10.78 -28.53
CA LYS A 109 40.33 9.72 -27.59
C LYS A 109 39.23 9.36 -26.59
N MET A 110 38.31 10.28 -26.33
CA MET A 110 37.29 10.15 -25.28
C MET A 110 35.94 9.67 -25.79
N VAL A 111 35.52 10.15 -26.97
CA VAL A 111 34.21 9.84 -27.55
C VAL A 111 34.37 8.89 -28.73
N PRO A 112 33.44 7.95 -28.91
CA PRO A 112 33.51 7.06 -30.06
C PRO A 112 33.30 7.83 -31.36
N GLU A 113 33.79 7.27 -32.45
CA GLU A 113 33.55 7.83 -33.77
C GLU A 113 32.06 7.82 -34.10
N THR A 114 31.59 8.88 -34.76
CA THR A 114 30.17 9.06 -35.08
C THR A 114 29.99 10.01 -36.27
N LEU A 115 28.76 10.10 -36.79
CA LEU A 115 28.40 11.06 -37.84
C LEU A 115 28.87 12.46 -37.44
N THR A 116 29.73 13.04 -38.28
CA THR A 116 30.35 14.35 -38.00
C THR A 116 30.18 15.29 -39.18
N ILE A 117 29.67 16.49 -38.90
CA ILE A 117 29.41 17.54 -39.88
C ILE A 117 30.33 18.72 -39.57
N GLU A 118 31.10 19.16 -40.56
CA GLU A 118 31.83 20.41 -40.52
C GLU A 118 30.86 21.57 -40.76
N THR A 119 30.90 22.56 -39.88
CA THR A 119 30.09 23.77 -40.00
C THR A 119 30.70 24.73 -41.02
N GLY A 120 29.90 25.63 -41.59
CA GLY A 120 30.43 26.64 -42.53
C GLY A 120 31.49 27.60 -41.96
N SER A 121 31.74 27.57 -40.63
CA SER A 121 32.84 28.28 -39.95
C SER A 121 34.06 27.40 -39.65
N GLY A 122 34.12 26.15 -40.13
CA GLY A 122 35.24 25.23 -39.91
C GLY A 122 35.22 24.50 -38.56
N LYS A 123 34.09 24.53 -37.85
CA LYS A 123 33.87 23.83 -36.56
C LYS A 123 33.19 22.48 -36.77
N GLN A 124 32.96 21.66 -35.73
CA GLN A 124 32.36 20.33 -35.89
C GLN A 124 31.07 20.13 -35.07
N HIS A 125 30.02 19.60 -35.71
CA HIS A 125 28.86 19.00 -35.05
C HIS A 125 28.99 17.46 -35.07
N ARG A 126 29.05 16.82 -33.90
CA ARG A 126 29.15 15.34 -33.77
C ARG A 126 27.87 14.78 -33.16
N TYR A 127 27.26 13.79 -33.79
CA TYR A 127 25.92 13.31 -33.45
C TYR A 127 25.97 12.05 -32.60
N PHE A 128 25.26 11.97 -31.48
CA PHE A 128 25.27 10.79 -30.60
C PHE A 128 23.86 10.39 -30.14
N LEU A 129 23.70 9.11 -29.78
CA LEU A 129 22.57 8.64 -28.97
C LEU A 129 22.97 8.70 -27.50
N VAL A 130 22.16 9.33 -26.64
CA VAL A 130 22.46 9.50 -25.21
C VAL A 130 21.37 8.87 -24.32
N PRO A 131 21.62 8.65 -23.02
CA PRO A 131 20.56 8.27 -22.08
C PRO A 131 19.37 9.24 -22.09
N VAL A 132 18.16 8.72 -21.82
CA VAL A 132 16.95 9.56 -21.81
C VAL A 132 17.06 10.59 -20.68
N GLY A 133 16.85 11.87 -21.01
CA GLY A 133 16.89 12.96 -20.04
C GLY A 133 18.27 13.60 -19.85
N THR A 134 19.28 13.24 -20.64
CA THR A 134 20.57 13.96 -20.67
C THR A 134 20.33 15.45 -20.98
N PRO A 135 20.70 16.38 -20.06
CA PRO A 135 20.52 17.81 -20.28
C PRO A 135 21.59 18.36 -21.23
N LYS A 136 21.45 19.63 -21.63
CA LYS A 136 22.54 20.36 -22.30
C LYS A 136 23.75 20.45 -21.36
N ILE A 137 24.94 20.13 -21.84
CA ILE A 137 26.21 20.22 -21.10
C ILE A 137 27.10 21.23 -21.79
N ILE A 138 27.65 22.18 -21.02
CA ILE A 138 28.61 23.17 -21.51
C ILE A 138 30.02 22.63 -21.23
N LEU A 139 30.89 22.61 -22.24
CA LEU A 139 32.29 22.22 -22.10
C LEU A 139 33.10 23.50 -21.85
N GLU A 140 33.41 23.78 -20.58
CA GLU A 140 34.16 24.93 -20.11
C GLU A 140 35.25 24.52 -19.10
N LYS A 141 36.50 24.85 -19.43
CA LYS A 141 37.67 24.58 -18.57
C LYS A 141 38.54 25.82 -18.47
N ASN A 142 38.97 26.17 -17.26
CA ASN A 142 39.69 27.40 -16.93
C ASN A 142 39.04 28.68 -17.47
N LYS A 143 37.70 28.78 -17.44
CA LYS A 143 36.90 29.88 -18.02
C LYS A 143 37.01 30.04 -19.55
N VAL A 144 37.48 29.01 -20.25
CA VAL A 144 37.50 28.95 -21.72
C VAL A 144 36.37 28.04 -22.17
N HIS A 145 35.48 28.55 -23.04
CA HIS A 145 34.37 27.80 -23.61
C HIS A 145 34.81 27.05 -24.86
N TYR A 146 34.69 25.73 -24.84
CA TYR A 146 35.17 24.83 -25.89
C TYR A 146 34.06 24.24 -26.75
N GLY A 147 32.81 24.27 -26.28
CA GLY A 147 31.63 23.80 -27.01
C GLY A 147 30.52 23.33 -26.10
N GLU A 148 29.51 22.66 -26.67
CA GLU A 148 28.30 22.25 -25.97
C GLU A 148 27.78 20.89 -26.45
N LEU A 149 27.44 20.00 -25.53
CA LEU A 149 26.60 18.84 -25.82
C LEU A 149 25.13 19.29 -25.74
N GLN A 150 24.47 19.37 -26.88
CA GLN A 150 23.11 19.91 -27.05
C GLN A 150 22.03 18.91 -26.62
N GLY A 151 21.21 19.28 -25.62
CA GLY A 151 20.13 18.44 -25.07
C GLY A 151 18.71 18.80 -25.55
N PRO A 152 17.64 18.21 -24.98
CA PRO A 152 16.26 18.49 -25.37
C PRO A 152 15.90 19.99 -25.37
N GLY A 153 15.26 20.45 -26.45
CA GLY A 153 14.88 21.86 -26.62
C GLY A 153 15.91 22.72 -27.37
N SER A 154 16.98 22.11 -27.87
CA SER A 154 18.00 22.73 -28.73
C SER A 154 17.99 22.14 -30.15
N GLN A 155 18.71 22.77 -31.07
CA GLN A 155 18.84 22.33 -32.46
C GLN A 155 20.19 22.74 -33.05
N CYS A 156 20.68 21.98 -34.01
CA CYS A 156 21.84 22.34 -34.82
C CYS A 156 21.49 22.36 -36.30
N VAL A 157 22.13 23.26 -37.05
CA VAL A 157 21.96 23.36 -38.51
C VAL A 157 22.44 22.06 -39.18
N GLY A 158 21.60 21.47 -40.03
CA GLY A 158 21.89 20.20 -40.69
C GLY A 158 22.78 20.31 -41.94
N ALA A 159 23.38 19.19 -42.36
CA ALA A 159 24.27 19.13 -43.52
C ALA A 159 23.63 19.58 -44.84
N GLY A 160 24.46 20.14 -45.71
CA GLY A 160 24.09 20.76 -46.98
C GLY A 160 23.48 22.15 -46.84
N SER A 161 23.07 22.57 -45.63
CA SER A 161 22.63 23.95 -45.34
C SER A 161 23.78 24.95 -45.56
N LYS A 162 23.46 26.23 -45.75
CA LYS A 162 24.44 27.30 -45.99
C LYS A 162 24.57 28.22 -44.79
N HIS A 163 25.80 28.56 -44.42
CA HIS A 163 26.06 29.51 -43.34
C HIS A 163 25.59 30.93 -43.74
N PRO A 164 24.84 31.66 -42.89
CA PRO A 164 24.28 32.97 -43.23
C PRO A 164 25.32 34.06 -43.47
N ILE A 165 26.53 33.85 -42.94
CA ILE A 165 27.70 34.73 -43.08
C ILE A 165 28.72 33.96 -43.91
N GLY A 166 28.97 34.38 -45.15
CA GLY A 166 29.96 33.76 -46.04
C GLY A 166 29.48 32.59 -46.91
N GLY A 167 28.24 32.12 -46.76
CA GLY A 167 27.59 31.19 -47.71
C GLY A 167 28.16 29.77 -47.78
N LYS A 168 29.20 29.45 -47.01
CA LYS A 168 29.85 28.14 -46.95
C LYS A 168 28.87 27.06 -46.46
N GLU A 169 28.94 25.88 -47.07
CA GLU A 169 28.05 24.76 -46.78
C GLU A 169 28.49 23.96 -45.55
N TYR A 170 27.51 23.37 -44.86
CA TYR A 170 27.73 22.41 -43.78
C TYR A 170 28.00 21.03 -44.38
N ASN A 171 29.23 20.54 -44.33
CA ASN A 171 29.64 19.33 -45.06
C ASN A 171 29.75 18.12 -44.13
N VAL A 172 29.31 16.96 -44.57
CA VAL A 172 29.59 15.70 -43.84
C VAL A 172 31.07 15.38 -44.00
N ILE A 173 31.80 15.29 -42.89
CA ILE A 173 33.23 14.97 -42.89
C ILE A 173 33.52 13.57 -42.32
N LYS A 174 32.58 12.99 -41.57
CA LYS A 174 32.58 11.55 -41.23
C LYS A 174 31.20 10.97 -41.45
N ASP A 175 31.08 10.13 -42.47
CA ASP A 175 29.82 9.47 -42.86
C ASP A 175 29.76 8.06 -42.27
N VAL A 176 29.55 7.98 -40.95
CA VAL A 176 29.38 6.73 -40.20
C VAL A 176 28.06 6.75 -39.43
N ASP A 177 27.63 5.61 -38.90
CA ASP A 177 26.42 5.55 -38.08
C ASP A 177 26.50 6.41 -36.80
N ILE A 178 25.33 6.85 -36.32
CA ILE A 178 25.24 7.61 -35.06
C ILE A 178 25.46 6.65 -33.89
N THR A 179 26.58 6.83 -33.20
CA THR A 179 27.00 5.95 -32.10
C THR A 179 26.37 6.37 -30.76
N GLU A 180 26.22 5.41 -29.86
CA GLU A 180 25.75 5.66 -28.49
C GLU A 180 26.89 6.14 -27.58
N LEU A 181 26.60 7.17 -26.79
CA LEU A 181 27.52 7.76 -25.82
C LEU A 181 26.99 7.42 -24.42
N SER A 182 27.69 6.50 -23.75
CA SER A 182 27.28 5.96 -22.45
C SER A 182 27.36 7.02 -21.35
N GLN A 183 26.64 6.81 -20.25
CA GLN A 183 26.69 7.72 -19.10
C GLN A 183 28.12 7.88 -18.56
N GLU A 184 28.92 6.83 -18.59
CA GLU A 184 30.34 6.86 -18.20
C GLU A 184 31.18 7.81 -19.07
N ILE A 185 30.95 7.83 -20.40
CA ILE A 185 31.65 8.75 -21.30
C ILE A 185 31.13 10.18 -21.11
N ILE A 186 29.83 10.37 -20.87
CA ILE A 186 29.25 11.68 -20.52
C ILE A 186 29.92 12.24 -19.27
N ASP A 187 30.08 11.43 -18.24
CA ASP A 187 30.68 11.87 -16.99
C ASP A 187 32.18 12.13 -17.15
N LYS A 188 32.90 11.36 -17.96
CA LYS A 188 34.29 11.69 -18.36
C LYS A 188 34.41 13.03 -19.10
N ILE A 189 33.47 13.36 -19.98
CA ILE A 189 33.42 14.67 -20.66
C ILE A 189 33.21 15.78 -19.62
N LYS A 190 32.31 15.58 -18.65
CA LYS A 190 32.11 16.56 -17.57
C LYS A 190 33.36 16.70 -16.72
N ASP A 191 33.97 15.61 -16.27
CA ASP A 191 35.15 15.66 -15.40
C ASP A 191 36.33 16.37 -16.07
N ASN A 192 36.50 16.22 -17.38
CA ASN A 192 37.61 16.83 -18.11
C ASN A 192 37.37 18.29 -18.53
N TYR A 193 36.11 18.70 -18.72
CA TYR A 193 35.73 19.98 -19.30
C TYR A 193 34.66 20.73 -18.49
N THR A 194 34.45 20.42 -17.22
CA THR A 194 33.64 21.24 -16.31
C THR A 194 34.46 21.50 -15.06
N ASP A 195 34.88 22.75 -14.85
CA ASP A 195 35.60 23.14 -13.65
C ASP A 195 34.68 23.00 -12.42
N PHE A 196 35.04 22.13 -11.47
CA PHE A 196 34.40 22.07 -10.16
C PHE A 196 34.86 23.26 -9.31
N ASN A 197 34.27 24.43 -9.57
CA ASN A 197 34.29 25.57 -8.64
C ASN A 197 32.86 26.01 -8.32
N ASN A 198 32.63 26.14 -7.01
CA ASN A 198 31.43 26.72 -6.39
C ASN A 198 31.34 28.22 -6.66
N ASP A 199 30.96 28.59 -7.88
CA ASP A 199 30.24 29.83 -8.15
C ASP A 199 28.86 29.46 -8.71
N PRO A 200 27.77 30.11 -8.29
CA PRO A 200 26.47 29.91 -8.90
C PRO A 200 26.61 30.15 -10.39
N ILE A 201 26.23 29.15 -11.18
CA ILE A 201 26.04 29.22 -12.62
C ILE A 201 25.50 30.61 -12.95
N LYS A 202 26.34 31.45 -13.57
CA LYS A 202 25.88 32.65 -14.26
C LYS A 202 25.07 32.13 -15.44
N VAL A 203 23.78 31.91 -15.20
CA VAL A 203 22.79 31.86 -16.26
C VAL A 203 22.86 33.21 -16.95
N ILE A 204 23.51 33.25 -18.11
CA ILE A 204 23.23 34.27 -19.12
C ILE A 204 21.73 34.12 -19.35
N SER A 205 20.96 35.09 -18.87
CA SER A 205 19.51 35.11 -19.05
C SER A 205 19.23 35.20 -20.54
N PRO A 206 18.64 34.17 -21.18
CA PRO A 206 17.85 34.45 -22.35
C PRO A 206 16.66 35.29 -21.86
N ASP A 207 16.38 36.37 -22.54
CA ASP A 207 15.24 37.23 -22.29
C ASP A 207 13.96 36.39 -22.46
N TRP A 208 13.37 35.95 -21.35
CA TRP A 208 12.16 35.10 -21.30
C TRP A 208 10.95 35.86 -20.74
N ASN A 209 10.82 37.15 -21.06
CA ASN A 209 9.51 37.79 -21.01
C ASN A 209 8.71 37.45 -22.27
N GLN A 210 8.43 36.16 -22.48
CA GLN A 210 7.39 35.73 -23.42
C GLN A 210 6.63 34.49 -22.92
N TYR A 211 5.48 34.82 -22.34
CA TYR A 211 4.20 34.12 -22.37
C TYR A 211 3.91 32.96 -21.40
N ASN A 212 2.82 33.21 -20.65
CA ASN A 212 2.01 32.32 -19.81
C ASN A 212 2.47 32.05 -18.37
N LYS A 213 2.56 33.13 -17.60
CA LYS A 213 2.03 33.22 -16.22
C LYS A 213 1.46 34.63 -16.06
N THR A 214 0.23 34.78 -15.60
CA THR A 214 -0.32 36.08 -15.18
C THR A 214 0.66 36.68 -14.17
N ASN A 215 1.35 37.77 -14.52
CA ASN A 215 2.32 38.38 -13.63
C ASN A 215 1.55 39.18 -12.57
N ILE A 216 2.08 39.26 -11.34
CA ILE A 216 1.42 40.00 -10.24
C ILE A 216 1.22 41.48 -10.62
N SER A 217 2.10 42.04 -11.44
CA SER A 217 1.96 43.39 -11.98
C SER A 217 0.74 43.55 -12.88
N ASP A 218 0.24 42.50 -13.54
CA ASP A 218 -0.97 42.55 -14.35
C ASP A 218 -2.25 42.71 -13.49
N LEU A 219 -2.17 42.41 -12.19
CA LEU A 219 -3.30 42.54 -11.26
C LEU A 219 -3.49 43.99 -10.78
N LEU A 220 -2.47 44.85 -10.92
CA LEU A 220 -2.51 46.27 -10.54
C LEU A 220 -2.27 47.14 -11.77
N SER A 221 -3.32 47.86 -12.21
CA SER A 221 -3.19 48.83 -13.30
C SER A 221 -2.37 50.04 -12.88
N ILE A 222 -1.44 50.45 -13.74
CA ILE A 222 -0.59 51.62 -13.54
C ILE A 222 -1.40 52.93 -13.51
N THR A 223 -2.60 52.93 -14.11
CA THR A 223 -3.54 54.05 -14.05
C THR A 223 -4.13 54.26 -12.66
N THR A 224 -4.08 53.25 -11.80
CA THR A 224 -4.47 53.37 -10.39
C THR A 224 -3.39 54.10 -9.57
N LEU A 225 -2.16 54.15 -10.08
CA LEU A 225 -1.01 54.73 -9.40
C LEU A 225 -0.72 56.18 -9.82
N VAL A 226 -1.26 56.62 -10.96
CA VAL A 226 -1.01 57.95 -11.52
C VAL A 226 -2.28 58.52 -12.14
N ASN A 227 -2.58 59.78 -11.81
CA ASN A 227 -3.71 60.49 -12.40
C ASN A 227 -3.40 60.93 -13.85
N LEU A 228 -3.97 60.21 -14.82
CA LEU A 228 -3.77 60.50 -16.25
C LEU A 228 -4.43 61.82 -16.70
N GLY A 229 -5.40 62.35 -15.96
CA GLY A 229 -6.13 63.57 -16.33
C GLY A 229 -5.26 64.83 -16.35
N SER A 230 -4.12 64.81 -15.65
CA SER A 230 -3.13 65.90 -15.63
C SER A 230 -1.98 65.71 -16.63
N MET A 231 -2.01 64.65 -17.45
CA MET A 231 -0.94 64.31 -18.40
C MET A 231 -1.35 64.58 -19.84
N LYS A 232 -0.39 64.98 -20.68
CA LYS A 232 -0.60 65.20 -22.11
C LYS A 232 -0.65 63.86 -22.84
N LYS A 233 -1.77 63.58 -23.49
CA LYS A 233 -1.98 62.35 -24.28
C LYS A 233 -1.46 62.52 -25.71
N THR A 234 -0.68 61.55 -26.17
CA THR A 234 -0.24 61.44 -27.57
C THR A 234 -0.41 59.98 -28.00
N GLY A 235 -1.41 59.71 -28.86
CA GLY A 235 -1.79 58.32 -29.19
C GLY A 235 -2.31 57.55 -27.97
N GLY A 236 -1.81 56.34 -27.76
CA GLY A 236 -2.11 55.48 -26.59
C GLY A 236 -1.25 55.76 -25.36
N GLU A 237 -0.44 56.82 -25.38
CA GLU A 237 0.62 57.09 -24.40
C GLU A 237 0.42 58.45 -23.73
N TYR A 238 0.85 58.56 -22.47
CA TYR A 238 0.66 59.74 -21.62
C TYR A 238 2.01 60.26 -21.13
N PHE A 239 2.21 61.58 -21.26
CA PHE A 239 3.44 62.26 -20.87
C PHE A 239 3.15 63.38 -19.86
N GLY A 240 3.99 63.51 -18.84
CA GLY A 240 3.81 64.50 -17.79
C GLY A 240 5.01 64.63 -16.87
N SER A 241 4.77 65.21 -15.69
CA SER A 241 5.77 65.33 -14.63
C SER A 241 5.80 64.08 -13.76
N HIS A 242 7.00 63.64 -13.38
CA HIS A 242 7.16 62.49 -12.48
C HIS A 242 6.53 62.75 -11.10
N PRO A 243 5.74 61.82 -10.54
CA PRO A 243 4.98 62.04 -9.30
C PRO A 243 5.85 62.29 -8.07
N VAL A 244 7.02 61.64 -7.98
CA VAL A 244 7.92 61.75 -6.81
C VAL A 244 8.85 62.97 -6.85
N HIS A 245 9.54 63.22 -7.96
CA HIS A 245 10.59 64.26 -8.03
C HIS A 245 10.31 65.37 -9.07
N GLY A 246 9.09 65.45 -9.59
CA GLY A 246 8.65 66.50 -10.53
C GLY A 246 9.42 66.53 -11.86
N SER A 247 9.22 67.60 -12.63
CA SER A 247 9.87 67.87 -13.92
C SER A 247 10.20 69.36 -14.09
N GLN A 248 11.33 69.68 -14.73
CA GLN A 248 11.65 71.06 -15.13
C GLN A 248 10.97 71.45 -16.47
N THR A 249 10.74 70.48 -17.36
CA THR A 249 10.17 70.69 -18.71
C THR A 249 8.74 70.18 -18.85
N GLY A 250 8.16 69.63 -17.78
CA GLY A 250 6.79 69.09 -17.76
C GLY A 250 6.56 67.75 -18.47
N MET A 251 7.59 67.16 -19.10
CA MET A 251 7.43 65.93 -19.93
C MET A 251 8.47 64.84 -19.63
N ASN A 252 8.95 64.74 -18.40
CA ASN A 252 10.01 63.78 -18.05
C ASN A 252 9.49 62.39 -17.66
N PHE A 253 8.18 62.20 -17.60
CA PHE A 253 7.53 60.96 -17.17
C PHE A 253 6.53 60.47 -18.20
N PHE A 254 6.60 59.18 -18.49
CA PHE A 254 5.88 58.48 -19.53
C PHE A 254 5.11 57.31 -18.93
N ILE A 255 3.87 57.13 -19.38
CA ILE A 255 3.04 55.99 -19.03
C ILE A 255 2.38 55.43 -20.29
N ASN A 256 2.43 54.11 -20.42
CA ASN A 256 1.65 53.35 -21.39
C ASN A 256 0.65 52.44 -20.65
N PRO A 257 -0.63 52.84 -20.52
CA PRO A 257 -1.64 52.05 -19.81
C PRO A 257 -1.89 50.67 -20.44
N SER A 258 -1.83 50.57 -21.77
CA SER A 258 -2.09 49.31 -22.47
C SER A 258 -1.02 48.24 -22.23
N LYS A 259 0.21 48.67 -21.92
CA LYS A 259 1.34 47.78 -21.61
C LYS A 259 1.62 47.70 -20.11
N ASN A 260 0.91 48.49 -19.30
CA ASN A 260 1.13 48.61 -17.86
C ASN A 260 2.56 49.04 -17.47
N LEU A 261 3.17 49.93 -18.27
CA LEU A 261 4.57 50.36 -18.13
C LEU A 261 4.70 51.87 -17.88
N TRP A 262 5.75 52.24 -17.16
CA TRP A 262 6.19 53.63 -17.00
C TRP A 262 7.66 53.80 -17.38
N HIS A 263 8.04 55.04 -17.67
CA HIS A 263 9.43 55.44 -17.87
C HIS A 263 9.65 56.88 -17.39
N CYS A 264 10.79 57.13 -16.75
CA CYS A 264 11.29 58.44 -16.38
C CYS A 264 12.50 58.78 -17.24
N PHE A 265 12.35 59.74 -18.16
CA PHE A 265 13.43 60.20 -19.04
C PHE A 265 14.51 60.99 -18.29
N ARG A 266 14.22 61.49 -17.08
CA ARG A 266 15.22 62.19 -16.25
C ARG A 266 16.21 61.21 -15.60
N CYS A 267 15.71 60.08 -15.12
CA CYS A 267 16.52 59.08 -14.40
C CYS A 267 16.94 57.90 -15.29
N ASP A 268 16.52 57.91 -16.57
CA ASP A 268 16.65 56.79 -17.51
C ASP A 268 16.24 55.45 -16.88
N SER A 269 15.07 55.46 -16.25
CA SER A 269 14.55 54.34 -15.48
C SER A 269 13.09 54.07 -15.81
N GLY A 270 12.66 52.82 -15.67
CA GLY A 270 11.30 52.43 -15.98
C GLY A 270 11.01 50.99 -15.60
N GLY A 271 9.74 50.63 -15.65
CA GLY A 271 9.30 49.30 -15.26
C GLY A 271 7.79 49.14 -15.30
N ASP A 272 7.30 48.14 -14.57
CA ASP A 272 5.89 47.80 -14.45
C ASP A 272 5.19 48.57 -13.31
N SER A 273 3.89 48.33 -13.13
CA SER A 273 3.08 48.93 -12.07
C SER A 273 3.64 48.69 -10.65
N LEU A 274 4.21 47.53 -10.36
CA LEU A 274 4.80 47.22 -9.05
C LEU A 274 6.06 48.02 -8.79
N SER A 275 6.93 48.18 -9.79
CA SER A 275 8.11 49.05 -9.68
C SER A 275 7.72 50.51 -9.50
N LEU A 276 6.66 50.99 -10.16
CA LEU A 276 6.17 52.36 -9.94
C LEU A 276 5.60 52.55 -8.54
N LEU A 277 4.85 51.55 -8.04
CA LEU A 277 4.34 51.56 -6.67
C LEU A 277 5.49 51.62 -5.66
N ALA A 278 6.57 50.85 -5.88
CA ALA A 278 7.77 50.89 -5.05
C ALA A 278 8.41 52.30 -5.01
N VAL A 279 8.41 53.00 -6.15
CA VAL A 279 8.91 54.38 -6.25
C VAL A 279 7.98 55.37 -5.54
N ASN A 280 6.67 55.27 -5.76
CA ASN A 280 5.67 56.17 -5.14
C ASN A 280 5.62 56.04 -3.61
N GLU A 281 5.81 54.84 -3.07
CA GLU A 281 5.83 54.58 -1.62
C GLU A 281 7.22 54.77 -0.99
N GLY A 282 8.23 55.19 -1.77
CA GLY A 282 9.58 55.45 -1.29
C GLY A 282 10.38 54.21 -0.86
N ILE A 283 9.94 53.00 -1.25
CA ILE A 283 10.65 51.74 -0.97
C ILE A 283 11.92 51.64 -1.82
N CYS A 284 11.86 52.14 -3.05
CA CYS A 284 13.00 52.23 -3.96
C CYS A 284 13.06 53.64 -4.58
N GLY A 285 14.27 54.10 -4.90
CA GLY A 285 14.47 55.34 -5.64
C GLY A 285 14.13 55.18 -7.12
N CYS A 286 13.76 56.27 -7.80
CA CYS A 286 13.48 56.25 -9.24
C CYS A 286 14.67 55.72 -10.06
N SER A 287 15.91 56.04 -9.69
CA SER A 287 17.15 55.58 -10.35
C SER A 287 17.45 54.09 -10.14
N ASP A 288 16.84 53.46 -9.14
CA ASP A 288 17.05 52.04 -8.85
C ASP A 288 16.53 51.17 -10.00
N PHE A 289 15.56 51.65 -10.78
CA PHE A 289 15.00 50.94 -11.94
C PHE A 289 15.62 51.36 -13.28
N SER A 290 16.84 51.90 -13.26
CA SER A 290 17.62 52.15 -14.49
C SER A 290 18.04 50.83 -15.17
N ARG A 291 18.51 50.89 -16.42
CA ARG A 291 18.92 49.69 -17.18
C ARG A 291 20.01 48.84 -16.48
N SER A 292 20.85 49.47 -15.65
CA SER A 292 21.89 48.84 -14.83
C SER A 292 21.52 48.75 -13.34
N GLY A 293 20.31 49.18 -12.98
CA GLY A 293 19.84 49.32 -11.61
C GLY A 293 19.32 48.02 -10.97
N LYS A 294 18.86 48.15 -9.72
CA LYS A 294 18.28 47.08 -8.90
C LYS A 294 16.90 46.67 -9.43
N LYS A 295 16.72 45.36 -9.68
CA LYS A 295 15.38 44.78 -9.94
C LYS A 295 14.60 44.61 -8.63
N LEU A 296 13.30 44.88 -8.64
CA LEU A 296 12.42 44.68 -7.48
C LEU A 296 12.39 43.18 -7.10
N ARG A 297 13.09 42.81 -6.02
CA ARG A 297 13.29 41.43 -5.56
C ARG A 297 13.49 41.40 -4.04
N GLY A 298 13.37 40.22 -3.42
CA GLY A 298 13.66 40.03 -2.00
C GLY A 298 12.70 40.80 -1.08
N GLU A 299 13.24 41.41 -0.02
CA GLU A 299 12.44 42.13 1.01
C GLU A 299 11.62 43.29 0.43
N ASP A 300 12.16 44.03 -0.53
CA ASP A 300 11.45 45.15 -1.16
C ASP A 300 10.27 44.67 -1.98
N PHE A 301 10.39 43.51 -2.63
CA PHE A 301 9.27 42.86 -3.32
C PHE A 301 8.18 42.39 -2.34
N ILE A 302 8.57 41.86 -1.16
CA ILE A 302 7.63 41.44 -0.12
C ILE A 302 6.86 42.65 0.44
N LYS A 303 7.55 43.77 0.70
CA LYS A 303 6.93 45.03 1.16
C LYS A 303 5.93 45.56 0.13
N VAL A 304 6.32 45.62 -1.14
CA VAL A 304 5.42 46.04 -2.23
C VAL A 304 4.21 45.10 -2.34
N LYS A 305 4.41 43.78 -2.26
CA LYS A 305 3.34 42.78 -2.28
C LYS A 305 2.31 43.02 -1.17
N LYS A 306 2.77 43.29 0.05
CA LYS A 306 1.93 43.57 1.19
C LYS A 306 1.10 44.85 0.98
N ILE A 307 1.69 45.90 0.42
CA ILE A 307 0.97 47.13 0.07
C ILE A 307 -0.10 46.88 -1.00
N VAL A 308 0.17 46.02 -1.99
CA VAL A 308 -0.83 45.63 -3.01
C VAL A 308 -2.04 44.94 -2.37
N GLU A 309 -1.80 44.03 -1.42
CA GLU A 309 -2.84 43.30 -0.71
C GLU A 309 -3.62 44.22 0.26
N GLU A 310 -2.94 45.10 1.00
CA GLU A 310 -3.56 45.94 2.05
C GLU A 310 -4.17 47.25 1.54
N LYS A 311 -3.45 47.99 0.67
CA LYS A 311 -3.87 49.32 0.19
C LYS A 311 -4.75 49.25 -1.05
N TYR A 312 -4.58 48.22 -1.87
CA TYR A 312 -5.31 48.06 -3.14
C TYR A 312 -6.25 46.84 -3.15
N ASN A 313 -6.31 46.05 -2.07
CA ASN A 313 -7.21 44.91 -1.88
C ASN A 313 -7.16 43.85 -3.00
N ILE A 314 -5.98 43.65 -3.59
CA ILE A 314 -5.75 42.68 -4.67
C ILE A 314 -5.18 41.39 -4.07
N LYS A 315 -5.92 40.29 -4.18
CA LYS A 315 -5.46 38.96 -3.73
C LYS A 315 -4.55 38.30 -4.77
N ILE A 316 -3.36 37.87 -4.35
CA ILE A 316 -2.37 37.26 -5.22
C ILE A 316 -2.48 35.72 -5.18
N PRO A 317 -2.64 35.01 -6.33
CA PRO A 317 -2.80 33.56 -6.35
C PRO A 317 -1.53 32.84 -5.86
N GLN A 318 -1.66 31.91 -4.91
CA GLN A 318 -0.56 30.99 -4.53
C GLN A 318 -0.58 29.77 -5.46
N LYS A 319 0.60 29.35 -5.96
CA LYS A 319 0.72 28.12 -6.77
C LYS A 319 0.77 26.92 -5.83
N GLU A 320 -0.19 25.99 -5.95
CA GLU A 320 -0.18 24.72 -5.21
C GLU A 320 1.08 23.89 -5.54
N LEU A 321 1.63 23.22 -4.52
CA LEU A 321 2.78 22.34 -4.66
C LEU A 321 2.35 21.02 -5.32
N GLU A 322 3.08 20.60 -6.36
CA GLU A 322 2.85 19.32 -7.03
C GLU A 322 3.37 18.15 -6.18
N LEU A 323 2.60 17.06 -6.15
CA LEU A 323 2.91 15.87 -5.37
C LEU A 323 4.08 15.11 -6.02
N THR A 324 5.20 14.99 -5.29
CA THR A 324 6.49 14.48 -5.79
C THR A 324 6.92 13.23 -5.01
N PRO A 325 7.21 12.09 -5.66
CA PRO A 325 7.76 10.90 -5.00
C PRO A 325 9.09 11.18 -4.28
N LEU A 326 9.37 10.49 -3.17
CA LEU A 326 10.61 10.68 -2.38
C LEU A 326 11.89 10.59 -3.24
N LYS A 327 11.93 9.64 -4.18
CA LYS A 327 13.04 9.43 -5.14
C LYS A 327 13.31 10.59 -6.08
N ASN A 328 12.30 11.44 -6.29
CA ASN A 328 12.38 12.56 -7.20
C ASN A 328 12.54 13.90 -6.46
N ILE A 329 12.62 13.87 -5.13
CA ILE A 329 12.87 15.07 -4.34
C ILE A 329 14.32 15.50 -4.54
N LYS A 330 14.49 16.69 -5.11
CA LYS A 330 15.79 17.38 -5.13
C LYS A 330 16.03 17.97 -3.75
N VAL A 331 17.09 17.52 -3.09
CA VAL A 331 17.50 17.96 -1.76
C VAL A 331 18.14 19.35 -1.86
N GLU A 332 17.31 20.36 -1.70
CA GLU A 332 17.72 21.77 -1.66
C GLU A 332 17.18 22.37 -0.37
N LEU A 333 18.05 22.95 0.44
CA LEU A 333 17.70 23.48 1.76
C LEU A 333 16.59 24.55 1.68
N GLY A 334 15.58 24.43 2.54
CA GLY A 334 14.41 25.30 2.58
C GLY A 334 13.40 25.09 1.44
N ARG A 335 13.69 24.21 0.48
CA ARG A 335 12.74 23.88 -0.60
C ARG A 335 11.52 23.21 -0.02
N ARG A 336 10.35 23.71 -0.40
CA ARG A 336 9.06 23.09 -0.06
C ARG A 336 8.80 21.90 -0.97
N VAL A 337 8.35 20.82 -0.36
CA VAL A 337 7.99 19.58 -1.03
C VAL A 337 6.61 19.13 -0.55
N LYS A 338 5.85 18.52 -1.45
CA LYS A 338 4.62 17.79 -1.15
C LYS A 338 4.82 16.35 -1.59
N THR A 339 4.68 15.37 -0.69
CA THR A 339 4.95 13.96 -0.99
C THR A 339 3.99 13.03 -0.22
N ILE A 340 3.77 11.83 -0.77
CA ILE A 340 3.09 10.74 -0.05
C ILE A 340 4.14 9.86 0.59
N VAL A 341 3.97 9.52 1.86
CA VAL A 341 4.88 8.68 2.61
C VAL A 341 4.14 7.73 3.56
N SER A 342 4.77 6.61 3.90
CA SER A 342 4.35 5.74 4.99
C SER A 342 5.44 5.63 6.04
N VAL A 343 5.05 5.57 7.30
CA VAL A 343 6.00 5.55 8.42
C VAL A 343 6.53 4.14 8.64
N LEU A 344 7.85 4.03 8.68
CA LEU A 344 8.58 2.80 9.01
C LEU A 344 8.88 2.72 10.51
N ASP A 345 9.31 3.85 11.09
CA ASP A 345 9.71 3.99 12.49
C ASP A 345 9.52 5.43 12.97
N MET A 346 9.42 5.63 14.29
CA MET A 346 9.15 6.92 14.92
C MET A 346 9.86 7.05 16.28
N THR A 347 10.50 8.21 16.49
CA THR A 347 11.12 8.58 17.77
C THR A 347 10.46 9.85 18.33
N PRO A 348 9.73 9.79 19.46
CA PRO A 348 9.16 10.96 20.13
C PRO A 348 10.21 11.75 20.92
N GLY A 349 9.91 13.02 21.20
CA GLY A 349 10.70 13.86 22.12
C GLY A 349 12.03 14.38 21.54
N VAL A 350 12.18 14.33 20.22
CA VAL A 350 13.40 14.81 19.54
C VAL A 350 13.39 16.35 19.55
N SER A 351 14.49 16.94 20.00
CA SER A 351 14.73 18.38 19.97
C SER A 351 15.64 18.74 18.81
N MET A 352 15.18 19.59 17.90
CA MET A 352 15.95 20.07 16.74
C MET A 352 16.24 21.55 16.86
N VAL A 353 17.49 21.94 16.57
CA VAL A 353 17.86 23.36 16.44
C VAL A 353 17.37 23.87 15.09
N VAL A 354 16.38 24.75 15.11
CA VAL A 354 15.76 25.33 13.90
C VAL A 354 16.25 26.74 13.59
N GLY A 355 16.97 27.36 14.52
CA GLY A 355 17.54 28.70 14.36
C GLY A 355 18.36 29.14 15.58
N TYR A 356 18.80 30.40 15.57
CA TYR A 356 19.50 31.04 16.69
C TYR A 356 18.89 32.43 16.94
N GLU A 357 18.76 32.77 18.22
CA GLU A 357 18.39 34.09 18.70
C GLU A 357 19.66 34.81 19.17
N ALA A 358 19.81 36.10 18.86
CA ALA A 358 20.94 36.92 19.30
C ALA A 358 20.44 38.22 19.96
N THR A 359 20.94 38.54 21.16
CA THR A 359 20.48 39.70 21.96
C THR A 359 21.66 40.56 22.46
N CYS A 360 21.61 41.87 22.23
CA CYS A 360 22.62 42.81 22.71
C CYS A 360 22.35 43.23 24.18
N PRO A 361 23.31 43.03 25.10
CA PRO A 361 23.08 43.27 26.54
C PRO A 361 22.98 44.75 26.94
N GLN A 362 23.42 45.71 26.11
CA GLN A 362 23.37 47.14 26.46
C GLN A 362 22.11 47.85 25.99
N CYS A 363 21.71 47.65 24.74
CA CYS A 363 20.63 48.43 24.14
C CYS A 363 19.29 47.67 24.12
N LEU A 364 19.28 46.37 24.44
CA LEU A 364 18.11 45.48 24.48
C LEU A 364 17.25 45.52 23.19
N ARG A 365 17.77 46.09 22.09
CA ARG A 365 17.07 46.23 20.81
C ARG A 365 17.63 45.24 19.80
N ASN A 366 16.67 44.55 19.18
CA ASN A 366 16.73 43.57 18.08
C ASN A 366 17.19 42.15 18.43
N THR A 367 16.19 41.31 18.70
CA THR A 367 16.13 39.89 18.36
C THR A 367 16.29 39.72 16.84
N ILE A 368 17.44 39.23 16.36
CA ILE A 368 17.57 38.82 14.96
C ILE A 368 17.26 37.32 14.88
N LEU A 369 16.06 36.96 14.40
CA LEU A 369 15.74 35.59 13.98
C LEU A 369 16.47 35.29 12.67
N TYR A 370 17.59 34.56 12.74
CA TYR A 370 18.29 34.13 11.53
C TYR A 370 17.60 32.90 10.92
N HIS A 371 16.83 33.10 9.84
CA HIS A 371 16.30 32.06 8.95
C HIS A 371 17.13 31.91 7.65
N LYS A 372 18.42 32.27 7.65
CA LYS A 372 19.29 32.12 6.46
C LYS A 372 19.98 30.76 6.49
N ASN A 373 19.79 29.98 5.41
CA ASN A 373 20.50 28.75 5.00
C ASN A 373 21.48 28.12 6.01
N PRO A 374 21.09 27.06 6.73
CA PRO A 374 21.93 26.43 7.75
C PRO A 374 23.21 25.70 7.28
N THR A 375 23.45 25.52 5.98
CA THR A 375 24.64 24.77 5.48
C THR A 375 25.89 25.62 5.23
N SER A 376 25.77 26.93 5.02
CA SER A 376 26.97 27.81 4.85
C SER A 376 27.16 28.83 5.97
N CYS A 377 26.20 28.97 6.89
CA CYS A 377 26.16 30.04 7.87
C CYS A 377 25.85 29.57 9.31
N SER A 378 26.19 28.34 9.69
CA SER A 378 26.15 27.95 11.13
C SER A 378 27.55 27.96 11.73
N ILE A 379 28.51 27.33 11.07
CA ILE A 379 29.94 27.40 11.45
C ILE A 379 30.52 28.75 11.08
N ALA A 380 30.30 29.23 9.84
CA ALA A 380 30.81 30.53 9.41
C ALA A 380 30.18 31.71 10.16
N PHE A 381 28.93 31.60 10.63
CA PHE A 381 28.29 32.65 11.43
C PHE A 381 28.71 32.62 12.90
N ALA A 382 28.90 31.42 13.48
CA ALA A 382 29.51 31.28 14.80
C ALA A 382 31.00 31.70 14.79
N GLU A 383 31.70 31.52 13.67
CA GLU A 383 33.07 32.01 13.44
C GLU A 383 33.10 33.51 13.10
N GLU A 384 32.15 34.05 12.32
CA GLU A 384 31.99 35.48 12.03
C GLU A 384 31.58 36.29 13.26
N LEU A 385 30.83 35.70 14.20
CA LEU A 385 30.49 36.33 15.49
C LEU A 385 31.59 36.16 16.56
N LYS A 386 32.48 35.17 16.41
CA LYS A 386 33.71 35.04 17.22
C LYS A 386 34.83 35.96 16.72
N ASN A 387 34.89 36.23 15.42
CA ASN A 387 35.78 37.23 14.86
C ASN A 387 35.19 38.61 15.17
N GLU A 388 35.91 39.42 15.94
CA GLU A 388 35.45 40.61 16.68
C GLU A 388 34.87 41.79 15.85
N ASN A 389 34.44 41.59 14.60
CA ASN A 389 33.98 42.67 13.73
C ASN A 389 32.63 42.35 13.07
N LYS A 390 31.56 42.87 13.70
CA LYS A 390 30.25 43.32 13.15
C LYS A 390 29.04 42.58 13.72
N ALA A 391 28.36 43.25 14.67
CA ALA A 391 26.91 43.48 14.75
C ALA A 391 26.48 43.66 16.22
N GLY A 392 26.78 44.82 16.82
CA GLY A 392 26.33 45.19 18.16
C GLY A 392 26.51 46.68 18.41
N CYS A 393 25.76 47.21 19.39
CA CYS A 393 26.00 48.55 19.96
C CYS A 393 27.49 48.67 20.37
N LEU A 394 28.08 49.87 20.26
CA LEU A 394 29.46 50.13 20.67
C LEU A 394 29.48 50.55 22.15
N ASP A 395 30.48 50.11 22.90
CA ASP A 395 30.70 50.60 24.27
C ASP A 395 31.22 52.06 24.27
N SER A 396 31.36 52.66 25.46
CA SER A 396 31.88 54.02 25.63
C SER A 396 33.32 54.23 25.13
N ALA A 397 34.03 53.15 24.77
CA ALA A 397 35.37 53.14 24.20
C ALA A 397 35.38 52.76 22.71
N ASN A 398 34.22 52.77 22.04
CA ASN A 398 34.05 52.45 20.62
C ASN A 398 34.38 51.00 20.24
N LYS A 399 34.31 50.06 21.20
CA LYS A 399 34.48 48.61 20.93
C LYS A 399 33.13 47.89 20.73
N PRO A 400 33.06 46.89 19.84
CA PRO A 400 31.84 46.09 19.65
C PRO A 400 31.48 45.29 20.91
N ILE A 401 30.22 45.37 21.33
CA ILE A 401 29.71 44.63 22.49
C ILE A 401 29.39 43.19 22.08
N LYS A 402 29.82 42.24 22.92
CA LYS A 402 29.56 40.81 22.76
C LYS A 402 28.05 40.52 22.85
N VAL A 403 27.50 39.84 21.85
CA VAL A 403 26.08 39.48 21.74
C VAL A 403 25.86 38.09 22.35
N ASP A 404 24.80 37.91 23.13
CA ASP A 404 24.41 36.60 23.67
C ASP A 404 23.60 35.84 22.61
N ILE A 405 24.01 34.59 22.30
CA ILE A 405 23.42 33.78 21.23
C ILE A 405 22.83 32.51 21.83
N LYS A 406 21.53 32.29 21.64
CA LYS A 406 20.82 31.11 22.14
C LYS A 406 20.22 30.30 20.97
N PRO A 407 20.45 28.98 20.90
CA PRO A 407 19.79 28.13 19.91
C PRO A 407 18.28 28.07 20.17
N ILE A 408 17.49 28.12 19.11
CA ILE A 408 16.05 27.92 19.15
C ILE A 408 15.78 26.44 18.87
N HIS A 409 15.16 25.79 19.84
CA HIS A 409 14.82 24.38 19.80
C HIS A 409 13.33 24.19 19.49
N GLU A 410 13.02 23.29 18.57
CA GLU A 410 11.68 22.73 18.40
C GLU A 410 11.69 21.27 18.89
N THR A 411 10.67 20.91 19.67
CA THR A 411 10.47 19.53 20.12
C THR A 411 9.36 18.85 19.32
N GLY A 412 9.56 17.58 19.00
CA GLY A 412 8.62 16.85 18.17
C GLY A 412 8.97 15.38 17.99
N TYR A 413 8.57 14.85 16.83
CA TYR A 413 8.73 13.47 16.41
C TYR A 413 9.65 13.38 15.22
N LEU A 414 10.64 12.49 15.26
CA LEU A 414 11.45 12.14 14.11
C LEU A 414 10.97 10.80 13.55
N LEU A 415 10.50 10.80 12.31
CA LEU A 415 9.95 9.61 11.64
C LEU A 415 10.88 9.17 10.52
N SER A 416 11.11 7.87 10.40
CA SER A 416 11.69 7.26 9.19
C SER A 416 10.57 6.86 8.26
N VAL A 417 10.54 7.39 7.04
CA VAL A 417 9.44 7.14 6.11
C VAL A 417 9.91 6.66 4.75
N PHE A 418 9.02 6.03 3.99
CA PHE A 418 9.25 5.56 2.63
C PHE A 418 8.05 5.88 1.74
N ASP A 419 8.24 5.81 0.41
CA ASP A 419 7.15 6.00 -0.54
C ASP A 419 6.35 4.70 -0.66
N PRO A 420 5.06 4.66 -0.27
CA PRO A 420 4.25 3.43 -0.30
C PRO A 420 4.01 2.88 -1.71
N LYS A 421 4.27 3.66 -2.76
CA LYS A 421 4.12 3.23 -4.16
C LYS A 421 5.43 2.70 -4.76
N ASP A 422 6.53 2.74 -4.01
CA ASP A 422 7.84 2.25 -4.45
C ASP A 422 7.94 0.72 -4.31
N THR A 423 7.89 0.01 -5.44
CA THR A 423 8.02 -1.45 -5.50
C THR A 423 9.45 -1.92 -5.83
N GLY A 424 10.45 -1.03 -5.78
CA GLY A 424 11.83 -1.35 -6.14
C GLY A 424 12.59 -2.15 -5.06
N ASN A 425 13.62 -2.89 -5.46
CA ASN A 425 14.46 -3.67 -4.53
C ASN A 425 15.23 -2.82 -3.51
N ASN A 426 15.48 -1.54 -3.81
CA ASN A 426 16.13 -0.57 -2.92
C ASN A 426 15.16 0.60 -2.67
N MET A 427 14.39 0.48 -1.59
CA MET A 427 13.43 1.49 -1.14
C MET A 427 14.15 2.67 -0.49
N GLN A 428 13.82 3.90 -0.88
CA GLN A 428 14.41 5.09 -0.25
C GLN A 428 13.73 5.34 1.10
N ILE A 429 14.53 5.38 2.15
CA ILE A 429 14.10 5.80 3.49
C ILE A 429 14.53 7.25 3.66
N THR A 430 13.64 8.10 4.14
CA THR A 430 13.89 9.52 4.35
C THR A 430 13.40 9.91 5.75
N PRO A 431 14.18 10.65 6.53
CA PRO A 431 13.72 11.13 7.82
C PRO A 431 12.81 12.37 7.65
N ILE A 432 11.77 12.47 8.47
CA ILE A 432 10.89 13.65 8.54
C ILE A 432 10.69 14.05 10.01
N PHE A 433 10.53 15.33 10.27
CA PHE A 433 10.31 15.88 11.60
C PHE A 433 8.92 16.53 11.71
N ILE A 434 8.11 16.09 12.67
CA ILE A 434 6.79 16.68 12.98
C ILE A 434 6.87 17.34 14.36
N LYS A 435 6.72 18.66 14.40
CA LYS A 435 6.71 19.44 15.63
C LYS A 435 5.48 19.15 16.51
N ASN A 436 5.64 19.24 17.83
CA ASN A 436 4.59 18.90 18.80
C ASN A 436 3.30 19.73 18.66
N ASP A 437 3.39 20.96 18.16
CA ASP A 437 2.27 21.87 17.93
C ASP A 437 1.48 21.56 16.63
N LEU A 438 1.99 20.71 15.72
CA LEU A 438 1.23 20.18 14.58
C LEU A 438 0.41 18.93 14.92
N ILE A 439 0.48 18.47 16.17
CA ILE A 439 -0.30 17.32 16.63
C ILE A 439 -1.75 17.79 16.84
N PRO A 440 -2.76 17.13 16.25
CA PRO A 440 -4.12 17.62 16.30
C PRO A 440 -4.68 17.39 17.71
N LYS A 441 -5.25 18.43 18.30
CA LYS A 441 -5.80 18.38 19.67
C LYS A 441 -7.08 17.54 19.77
N ASP A 442 -7.72 17.23 18.63
CA ASP A 442 -9.02 16.54 18.56
C ASP A 442 -8.92 15.02 18.80
N TYR A 443 -7.72 14.45 18.89
CA TYR A 443 -7.52 13.04 19.21
C TYR A 443 -7.75 12.77 20.71
N LYS A 444 -8.45 11.67 21.04
CA LYS A 444 -8.72 11.26 22.44
C LYS A 444 -7.45 11.14 23.27
N SER A 445 -6.39 10.60 22.68
CA SER A 445 -5.06 10.56 23.27
C SER A 445 -3.97 10.74 22.22
N LYS A 446 -2.79 11.19 22.65
CA LYS A 446 -1.59 11.31 21.80
C LYS A 446 -1.19 9.96 21.18
N LYS A 447 -1.39 8.85 21.91
CA LYS A 447 -1.14 7.47 21.44
C LYS A 447 -2.01 7.06 20.25
N ASP A 448 -3.23 7.58 20.16
CA ASP A 448 -4.14 7.27 19.05
C ASP A 448 -3.64 7.88 17.73
N TRP A 449 -3.16 9.12 17.78
CA TRP A 449 -2.53 9.77 16.63
C TRP A 449 -1.24 9.05 16.22
N GLU A 450 -0.39 8.71 17.18
CA GLU A 450 0.87 8.00 16.96
C GLU A 450 0.70 6.70 16.16
N GLY A 451 -0.27 5.86 16.52
CA GLY A 451 -0.45 4.65 15.73
C GLY A 451 -1.15 4.88 14.38
N ASP A 452 -1.82 6.01 14.17
CA ASP A 452 -2.40 6.34 12.85
C ASP A 452 -1.28 6.66 11.86
N LEU A 453 -0.22 7.34 12.32
CA LEU A 453 1.02 7.55 11.55
C LEU A 453 1.63 6.22 11.08
N LEU A 454 1.61 5.19 11.93
CA LEU A 454 2.19 3.87 11.64
C LEU A 454 1.34 3.01 10.70
N ILE A 455 0.06 3.35 10.51
CA ILE A 455 -0.89 2.52 9.74
C ILE A 455 -1.27 3.21 8.41
N LYS A 456 -1.45 4.53 8.41
CA LYS A 456 -1.98 5.28 7.27
C LYS A 456 -0.85 6.04 6.55
N PRO A 457 -0.81 6.01 5.22
CA PRO A 457 0.05 6.91 4.47
C PRO A 457 -0.32 8.38 4.74
N LEU A 458 0.67 9.25 4.67
CA LEU A 458 0.56 10.69 4.86
C LEU A 458 0.84 11.38 3.53
N ILE A 459 -0.03 12.28 3.12
CA ILE A 459 0.34 13.36 2.20
C ILE A 459 0.88 14.48 3.08
N LEU A 460 2.17 14.73 3.03
CA LEU A 460 2.80 15.78 3.83
C LEU A 460 3.33 16.90 2.94
N GLU A 461 3.30 18.10 3.49
CA GLU A 461 3.96 19.29 2.98
C GLU A 461 4.98 19.76 4.00
N GLY A 462 6.21 19.96 3.54
CA GLY A 462 7.28 20.38 4.43
C GLY A 462 8.45 21.01 3.70
N LYS A 463 9.40 21.52 4.46
CA LYS A 463 10.64 22.10 3.96
C LYS A 463 11.79 21.12 4.16
N ILE A 464 12.68 21.04 3.18
CA ILE A 464 13.92 20.28 3.35
C ILE A 464 14.82 21.00 4.35
N GLY A 465 15.21 20.29 5.40
CA GLY A 465 16.20 20.68 6.39
C GLY A 465 17.42 19.75 6.33
N VAL A 466 18.49 20.14 7.03
CA VAL A 466 19.71 19.33 7.18
C VAL A 466 20.04 19.14 8.65
N PHE A 467 20.54 17.97 9.03
CA PHE A 467 21.07 17.76 10.37
C PHE A 467 22.39 18.53 10.54
N GLN A 468 22.51 19.26 11.64
CA GLN A 468 23.78 19.92 11.97
C GLN A 468 24.79 18.86 12.43
N SER A 469 25.85 18.63 11.65
CA SER A 469 26.99 17.80 12.08
C SER A 469 28.17 18.68 12.51
N PHE A 470 28.67 18.44 13.73
CA PHE A 470 29.89 19.09 14.25
C PHE A 470 31.18 18.46 13.70
N LYS A 471 31.10 17.32 13.00
CA LYS A 471 32.24 16.63 12.40
C LYS A 471 31.99 16.43 10.91
N LYS A 472 32.72 17.19 10.08
CA LYS A 472 32.69 17.14 8.62
C LYS A 472 32.72 15.70 8.09
N LYS A 473 31.68 15.28 7.36
CA LYS A 473 31.77 14.64 6.02
C LYS A 473 30.44 14.21 5.37
N PHE A 474 29.31 14.20 6.07
CA PHE A 474 27.99 13.99 5.46
C PHE A 474 26.94 14.91 6.10
N GLU A 475 26.27 15.72 5.29
CA GLU A 475 25.04 16.43 5.68
C GLU A 475 23.86 15.52 5.31
N ASP A 476 23.31 14.82 6.31
CA ASP A 476 22.07 14.07 6.11
C ASP A 476 20.88 15.05 6.18
N TRP A 477 19.80 14.79 5.44
CA TRP A 477 18.69 15.74 5.25
C TRP A 477 17.37 15.15 5.74
N PHE A 478 16.45 16.03 6.14
CA PHE A 478 15.11 15.65 6.60
C PHE A 478 14.03 16.56 6.01
N ILE A 479 12.77 16.16 6.08
CA ILE A 479 11.64 17.04 5.77
C ILE A 479 11.06 17.57 7.09
N HIS A 480 11.20 18.86 7.34
CA HIS A 480 10.50 19.58 8.40
C HIS A 480 9.04 19.77 7.98
N VAL A 481 8.14 19.00 8.58
CA VAL A 481 6.72 18.97 8.20
C VAL A 481 6.06 20.26 8.67
N GLU A 482 5.39 20.94 7.73
CA GLU A 482 4.58 22.13 8.02
C GLU A 482 3.09 21.77 8.07
N ASN A 483 2.64 20.89 7.19
CA ASN A 483 1.28 20.38 7.15
C ASN A 483 1.29 18.89 6.77
N TYR A 484 0.28 18.13 7.20
CA TYR A 484 0.06 16.78 6.71
C TYR A 484 -1.43 16.44 6.73
N GLU A 485 -1.81 15.49 5.89
CA GLU A 485 -3.12 14.86 5.87
C GLU A 485 -2.94 13.35 5.66
N PHE A 486 -3.81 12.52 6.22
CA PHE A 486 -3.80 11.09 5.92
C PHE A 486 -4.32 10.86 4.50
N GLU A 487 -3.63 10.03 3.72
CA GLU A 487 -4.05 9.69 2.35
C GLU A 487 -5.41 8.99 2.41
N VAL A 488 -6.45 9.71 2.02
CA VAL A 488 -7.76 9.12 1.75
C VAL A 488 -7.76 8.67 0.30
N LYS A 489 -7.53 7.38 0.06
CA LYS A 489 -7.68 6.78 -1.28
C LYS A 489 -9.16 6.88 -1.68
N LYS A 490 -9.52 7.94 -2.39
CA LYS A 490 -10.81 8.01 -3.09
C LYS A 490 -10.66 7.21 -4.37
N GLU A 491 -11.26 6.03 -4.40
CA GLU A 491 -11.42 5.28 -5.64
C GLU A 491 -12.65 5.84 -6.37
N ASP A 492 -12.45 6.27 -7.61
CA ASP A 492 -13.56 6.73 -8.45
C ASP A 492 -14.40 5.54 -8.93
N VAL A 493 -15.71 5.63 -8.71
CA VAL A 493 -16.67 4.59 -9.09
C VAL A 493 -17.31 4.95 -10.42
N ASN A 494 -17.19 4.06 -11.40
CA ASN A 494 -17.96 4.12 -12.64
C ASN A 494 -19.32 3.45 -12.45
N TYR A 495 -20.36 4.26 -12.22
CA TYR A 495 -21.73 3.77 -12.01
C TYR A 495 -22.35 3.10 -13.23
N THR A 496 -21.94 3.44 -14.45
CA THR A 496 -22.44 2.78 -15.67
C THR A 496 -21.96 1.33 -15.76
N LEU A 497 -20.73 1.07 -15.31
CA LEU A 497 -20.14 -0.27 -15.31
C LEU A 497 -20.74 -1.19 -14.24
N LEU A 498 -21.36 -0.62 -13.20
CA LEU A 498 -22.00 -1.40 -12.14
C LEU A 498 -23.18 -2.24 -12.64
N ARG A 499 -23.82 -1.85 -13.75
CA ARG A 499 -25.00 -2.54 -14.30
C ARG A 499 -24.67 -3.58 -15.39
N LYS A 500 -23.38 -3.95 -15.54
CA LYS A 500 -22.90 -4.77 -16.67
C LYS A 500 -23.59 -6.13 -16.76
N PHE A 501 -23.93 -6.74 -15.62
CA PHE A 501 -24.51 -8.09 -15.58
C PHE A 501 -25.92 -8.13 -14.97
N GLY A 502 -26.63 -7.00 -14.96
CA GLY A 502 -27.89 -6.77 -14.23
C GLY A 502 -28.79 -7.99 -14.07
N ASP A 503 -29.27 -8.55 -15.19
CA ASP A 503 -30.28 -9.63 -15.18
C ASP A 503 -29.69 -11.05 -15.16
N ILE A 504 -28.37 -11.19 -15.05
CA ILE A 504 -27.72 -12.51 -15.08
C ILE A 504 -27.78 -13.17 -13.71
N GLU A 505 -28.32 -14.38 -13.65
CA GLU A 505 -28.33 -15.17 -12.41
C GLU A 505 -26.90 -15.40 -11.88
N ARG A 506 -26.68 -15.13 -10.58
CA ARG A 506 -25.39 -15.34 -9.89
C ARG A 506 -25.18 -16.82 -9.53
N GLY A 507 -25.31 -17.70 -10.51
CA GLY A 507 -25.16 -19.15 -10.40
C GLY A 507 -23.77 -19.66 -10.79
N LYS A 508 -23.64 -20.99 -10.92
CA LYS A 508 -22.36 -21.67 -11.26
C LYS A 508 -21.69 -21.11 -12.52
N ASN A 509 -22.47 -20.94 -13.59
CA ASN A 509 -21.95 -20.48 -14.89
C ASN A 509 -21.43 -19.04 -14.83
N PHE A 510 -22.12 -18.16 -14.11
CA PHE A 510 -21.68 -16.77 -13.93
C PHE A 510 -20.26 -16.71 -13.35
N PHE A 511 -20.01 -17.41 -12.24
CA PHE A 511 -18.68 -17.42 -11.62
C PHE A 511 -17.64 -18.16 -12.45
N ALA A 512 -18.01 -19.24 -13.14
CA ALA A 512 -17.09 -19.96 -14.01
C ALA A 512 -16.55 -19.07 -15.15
N GLU A 513 -17.40 -18.22 -15.73
CA GLU A 513 -17.08 -17.43 -16.93
C GLU A 513 -16.64 -15.99 -16.63
N ASN A 514 -17.09 -15.40 -15.51
CA ASN A 514 -16.92 -13.97 -15.25
C ASN A 514 -15.97 -13.65 -14.08
N PHE A 515 -15.64 -14.61 -13.21
CA PHE A 515 -14.69 -14.38 -12.11
C PHE A 515 -13.53 -15.39 -12.14
N ALA A 516 -12.31 -14.88 -12.35
CA ALA A 516 -11.12 -15.70 -12.57
C ALA A 516 -11.35 -16.86 -13.57
N PRO A 517 -11.84 -16.59 -14.80
CA PRO A 517 -12.25 -17.63 -15.75
C PRO A 517 -11.12 -18.55 -16.22
N ARG A 518 -9.86 -18.13 -16.03
CA ARG A 518 -8.68 -18.96 -16.29
C ARG A 518 -8.50 -20.12 -15.30
N ILE A 519 -9.26 -20.13 -14.21
CA ILE A 519 -9.27 -21.21 -13.23
C ILE A 519 -10.50 -22.07 -13.52
N TYR A 520 -10.24 -23.33 -13.87
CA TYR A 520 -11.29 -24.31 -14.12
C TYR A 520 -12.06 -24.58 -12.83
N ASP A 521 -13.38 -24.71 -12.95
CA ASP A 521 -14.30 -24.99 -11.85
C ASP A 521 -14.12 -24.04 -10.64
N ARG A 522 -14.17 -24.59 -9.42
CA ARG A 522 -14.02 -23.89 -8.13
C ARG A 522 -15.09 -22.83 -7.90
N THR A 523 -16.30 -23.08 -8.39
CA THR A 523 -17.38 -22.09 -8.39
C THR A 523 -17.84 -21.70 -6.99
N LEU A 524 -17.91 -22.64 -6.04
CA LEU A 524 -18.20 -22.33 -4.64
C LEU A 524 -17.11 -21.42 -4.01
N ALA A 525 -15.83 -21.77 -4.17
CA ALA A 525 -14.73 -20.93 -3.69
C ALA A 525 -14.73 -19.53 -4.33
N LYS A 526 -15.04 -19.44 -5.64
CA LYS A 526 -15.20 -18.16 -6.35
C LYS A 526 -16.32 -17.30 -5.74
N LYS A 527 -17.48 -17.88 -5.42
CA LYS A 527 -18.56 -17.18 -4.69
C LYS A 527 -18.04 -16.60 -3.38
N MET A 528 -17.43 -17.43 -2.53
CA MET A 528 -16.89 -17.02 -1.22
C MET A 528 -15.84 -15.91 -1.34
N TYR A 529 -14.95 -16.00 -2.34
CA TYR A 529 -13.89 -15.01 -2.56
C TYR A 529 -14.46 -13.68 -3.02
N THR A 530 -15.49 -13.68 -3.87
CA THR A 530 -16.18 -12.44 -4.25
C THR A 530 -16.92 -11.80 -3.09
N LEU A 531 -17.56 -12.58 -2.20
CA LEU A 531 -18.16 -12.04 -0.98
C LEU A 531 -17.10 -11.42 -0.06
N THR A 532 -15.97 -12.10 0.13
CA THR A 532 -14.86 -11.52 0.91
C THR A 532 -14.34 -10.23 0.27
N LEU A 533 -14.09 -10.23 -1.04
CA LEU A 533 -13.60 -9.06 -1.80
C LEU A 533 -14.55 -7.86 -1.71
N LEU A 534 -15.86 -8.09 -1.86
CA LEU A 534 -16.88 -7.04 -1.94
C LEU A 534 -17.44 -6.61 -0.57
N SER A 535 -17.03 -7.26 0.52
CA SER A 535 -17.56 -6.93 1.84
C SER A 535 -17.33 -5.46 2.21
N PRO A 536 -18.32 -4.71 2.72
CA PRO A 536 -18.12 -3.34 3.20
C PRO A 536 -17.42 -3.34 4.57
N ILE A 537 -16.83 -2.20 4.97
CA ILE A 537 -16.18 -2.09 6.29
C ILE A 537 -17.24 -2.01 7.38
N LYS A 538 -18.12 -1.01 7.33
CA LYS A 538 -19.22 -0.80 8.28
C LYS A 538 -20.56 -0.75 7.55
N ILE A 539 -21.59 -1.30 8.18
CA ILE A 539 -22.97 -1.34 7.70
C ILE A 539 -23.91 -0.90 8.82
N ASN A 540 -25.09 -0.38 8.48
CA ASN A 540 -26.21 -0.37 9.42
C ASN A 540 -26.94 -1.71 9.31
N LEU A 541 -27.23 -2.33 10.44
CA LEU A 541 -28.15 -3.45 10.53
C LEU A 541 -29.60 -2.93 10.40
N PRO A 542 -30.59 -3.80 10.17
CA PRO A 542 -31.99 -3.35 10.05
C PRO A 542 -32.59 -2.78 11.34
N ASN A 543 -31.90 -2.95 12.49
CA ASN A 543 -32.20 -2.30 13.77
C ASN A 543 -31.45 -0.97 13.97
N ASP A 544 -30.85 -0.42 12.90
CA ASP A 544 -30.04 0.80 12.87
C ASP A 544 -28.72 0.76 13.68
N GLU A 545 -28.34 -0.40 14.23
CA GLU A 545 -27.04 -0.59 14.86
C GLU A 545 -25.92 -0.64 13.80
N ILE A 546 -24.81 0.05 14.04
CA ILE A 546 -23.66 0.00 13.14
C ILE A 546 -22.75 -1.16 13.53
N ASP A 547 -22.40 -2.00 12.56
CA ASP A 547 -21.50 -3.13 12.76
C ASP A 547 -20.53 -3.30 11.58
N TYR A 548 -19.54 -4.17 11.73
CA TYR A 548 -18.64 -4.55 10.65
C TYR A 548 -19.34 -5.47 9.64
N GLY A 549 -19.28 -5.08 8.37
CA GLY A 549 -19.77 -5.90 7.25
C GLY A 549 -18.72 -6.85 6.66
N ILE A 550 -17.59 -7.05 7.36
CA ILE A 550 -16.40 -7.73 6.85
C ILE A 550 -16.61 -9.24 6.84
N ILE A 551 -16.42 -9.83 5.66
CA ILE A 551 -16.53 -11.27 5.44
C ILE A 551 -15.11 -11.86 5.38
N ASN A 552 -14.94 -13.02 6.01
CA ASN A 552 -13.68 -13.78 6.04
C ASN A 552 -13.93 -15.19 5.54
N THR A 553 -13.02 -15.71 4.71
CA THR A 553 -13.10 -17.04 4.10
C THR A 553 -11.82 -17.82 4.37
N ILE A 554 -11.95 -19.14 4.50
CA ILE A 554 -10.83 -20.07 4.46
C ILE A 554 -11.00 -21.07 3.31
N ASP A 555 -9.93 -21.30 2.57
CA ASP A 555 -9.85 -22.26 1.48
C ASP A 555 -8.75 -23.27 1.74
N MET A 556 -9.15 -24.51 1.94
CA MET A 556 -8.26 -25.60 2.33
C MET A 556 -8.29 -26.71 1.29
N GLY A 557 -7.30 -27.58 1.32
CA GLY A 557 -7.42 -28.84 0.58
C GLY A 557 -6.10 -29.46 0.19
N ASP A 558 -6.16 -30.39 -0.74
CA ASP A 558 -4.98 -31.06 -1.29
C ASP A 558 -4.04 -30.06 -2.00
N ALA A 559 -2.76 -30.41 -2.11
CA ALA A 559 -1.80 -29.62 -2.87
C ALA A 559 -2.19 -29.58 -4.36
N GLY A 560 -1.76 -28.55 -5.09
CA GLY A 560 -1.99 -28.45 -6.54
C GLY A 560 -3.37 -27.94 -6.98
N GLN A 561 -4.32 -27.75 -6.06
CA GLN A 561 -5.72 -27.38 -6.38
C GLN A 561 -5.95 -25.86 -6.67
N SER A 562 -4.94 -25.17 -7.19
CA SER A 562 -5.00 -23.75 -7.61
C SER A 562 -5.45 -22.72 -6.56
N LYS A 563 -5.43 -23.03 -5.25
CA LYS A 563 -5.84 -22.14 -4.14
C LYS A 563 -5.11 -20.79 -4.15
N THR A 564 -3.77 -20.84 -4.15
CA THR A 564 -2.91 -19.65 -4.25
C THR A 564 -3.13 -18.88 -5.55
N LYS A 565 -3.43 -19.56 -6.67
CA LYS A 565 -3.69 -18.90 -7.96
C LYS A 565 -5.01 -18.14 -7.94
N LEU A 566 -6.08 -18.72 -7.39
CA LEU A 566 -7.39 -18.06 -7.24
C LEU A 566 -7.31 -16.83 -6.34
N SER A 567 -6.56 -16.95 -5.24
CA SER A 567 -6.28 -15.83 -4.34
C SER A 567 -5.53 -14.70 -5.06
N LYS A 568 -4.49 -15.01 -5.84
CA LYS A 568 -3.76 -14.01 -6.64
C LYS A 568 -4.64 -13.35 -7.72
N GLU A 569 -5.51 -14.10 -8.40
CA GLU A 569 -6.47 -13.54 -9.36
C GLU A 569 -7.45 -12.58 -8.67
N THR A 570 -7.93 -12.93 -7.48
CA THR A 570 -8.81 -12.07 -6.67
C THR A 570 -8.10 -10.78 -6.27
N LEU A 571 -6.83 -10.87 -5.85
CA LEU A 571 -6.03 -9.71 -5.47
C LEU A 571 -5.81 -8.73 -6.64
N LYS A 572 -5.84 -9.19 -7.90
CA LYS A 572 -5.78 -8.28 -9.05
C LYS A 572 -6.93 -7.28 -9.08
N CYS A 573 -8.10 -7.68 -8.58
CA CYS A 573 -9.28 -6.82 -8.48
C CYS A 573 -9.15 -5.77 -7.36
N ALA A 574 -8.14 -5.89 -6.49
CA ALA A 574 -7.86 -4.97 -5.37
C ALA A 574 -6.55 -4.17 -5.57
N LYS A 575 -5.98 -4.16 -6.79
CA LYS A 575 -4.77 -3.38 -7.10
C LYS A 575 -4.97 -1.89 -6.79
N GLY A 576 -3.93 -1.24 -6.26
CA GLY A 576 -3.96 0.18 -5.86
C GLY A 576 -4.35 0.43 -4.40
N THR A 577 -4.87 -0.58 -3.69
CA THR A 577 -5.19 -0.49 -2.25
C THR A 577 -4.05 -1.03 -1.38
N ASN A 578 -4.26 -1.05 -0.06
CA ASN A 578 -3.31 -1.62 0.89
C ASN A 578 -3.42 -3.16 0.97
N SER A 579 -4.12 -3.78 0.02
CA SER A 579 -4.32 -5.23 -0.06
C SER A 579 -3.01 -5.96 -0.35
N LYS A 580 -2.79 -7.12 0.28
CA LYS A 580 -1.53 -7.87 0.23
C LYS A 580 -1.74 -9.37 0.11
N PHE A 581 -0.81 -10.02 -0.59
CA PHE A 581 -0.60 -11.46 -0.49
C PHE A 581 0.54 -11.69 0.50
N ILE A 582 0.29 -12.46 1.56
CA ILE A 582 1.24 -12.70 2.63
C ILE A 582 1.46 -14.20 2.75
N SER A 583 2.71 -14.63 2.62
CA SER A 583 3.11 -16.00 2.94
C SER A 583 3.64 -16.04 4.37
N VAL A 584 3.01 -16.83 5.24
CA VAL A 584 3.42 -17.01 6.64
C VAL A 584 4.83 -17.61 6.72
N GLU A 585 5.18 -18.52 5.81
CA GLU A 585 6.50 -19.18 5.78
C GLU A 585 7.66 -18.22 5.56
N ASN A 586 7.43 -17.18 4.75
CA ASN A 586 8.44 -16.20 4.40
C ASN A 586 8.41 -14.97 5.33
N SER A 587 7.46 -14.93 6.28
CA SER A 587 7.25 -13.80 7.19
C SER A 587 7.65 -14.22 8.60
N THR A 588 8.67 -13.58 9.18
CA THR A 588 8.98 -13.78 10.61
C THR A 588 7.82 -13.27 11.49
N ASN A 589 7.62 -13.83 12.70
CA ASN A 589 6.54 -13.41 13.62
C ASN A 589 6.51 -11.88 13.84
N ARG A 590 7.70 -11.25 13.93
CA ARG A 590 7.85 -9.78 14.06
C ARG A 590 7.33 -8.99 12.86
N GLY A 591 7.27 -9.63 11.69
CA GLY A 591 6.82 -9.06 10.44
C GLY A 591 5.33 -9.27 10.14
N LEU A 592 4.65 -10.25 10.73
CA LEU A 592 3.27 -10.57 10.36
C LEU A 592 2.24 -9.66 11.05
N LEU A 593 2.26 -9.62 12.37
CA LEU A 593 1.29 -8.89 13.19
C LEU A 593 1.92 -7.64 13.80
N GLY A 594 3.13 -7.78 14.32
CA GLY A 594 3.94 -6.69 14.84
C GLY A 594 4.73 -7.14 16.05
N SER A 595 5.65 -6.30 16.51
CA SER A 595 6.43 -6.59 17.71
C SER A 595 6.92 -5.33 18.38
N VAL A 596 7.09 -5.39 19.70
CA VAL A 596 7.86 -4.38 20.41
C VAL A 596 9.33 -4.63 20.15
N VAL A 597 9.99 -3.61 19.60
CA VAL A 597 11.44 -3.59 19.39
C VAL A 597 12.02 -2.50 20.27
N LYS A 598 13.12 -2.78 20.96
CA LYS A 598 13.90 -1.71 21.60
C LYS A 598 14.48 -0.88 20.46
N SER A 599 14.11 0.39 20.39
CA SER A 599 14.65 1.32 19.41
C SER A 599 16.16 1.34 19.54
N GLN A 600 16.85 1.15 18.42
CA GLN A 600 18.32 1.12 18.40
C GLN A 600 18.93 2.49 18.74
N ASN A 601 18.13 3.57 18.65
CA ASN A 601 18.60 4.94 18.76
C ASN A 601 18.24 5.64 20.08
N SER A 602 17.16 5.24 20.75
CA SER A 602 16.61 5.98 21.91
C SER A 602 16.57 5.16 23.20
N GLU A 603 17.00 3.90 23.18
CA GLU A 603 16.76 2.88 24.22
C GLU A 603 15.29 2.68 24.63
N SER A 604 14.36 3.46 24.07
CA SER A 604 12.93 3.34 24.31
C SER A 604 12.36 2.16 23.53
N TRP A 605 11.34 1.54 24.11
CA TRP A 605 10.60 0.48 23.43
C TRP A 605 9.64 1.11 22.42
N THR A 606 9.68 0.63 21.17
CA THR A 606 8.83 1.10 20.07
C THR A 606 8.06 -0.06 19.46
N VAL A 607 6.82 0.18 19.07
CA VAL A 607 5.96 -0.81 18.42
C VAL A 607 6.18 -0.79 16.92
N LYS A 608 6.71 -1.88 16.37
CA LYS A 608 6.78 -2.10 14.91
C LYS A 608 5.54 -2.86 14.45
N VAL A 609 4.77 -2.27 13.54
CA VAL A 609 3.55 -2.86 12.99
C VAL A 609 3.89 -3.90 11.91
N GLY A 610 3.17 -5.03 11.91
CA GLY A 610 3.33 -6.11 10.94
C GLY A 610 2.57 -5.90 9.61
N GLU A 611 2.68 -6.86 8.69
CA GLU A 611 2.09 -6.80 7.36
C GLU A 611 0.56 -6.87 7.36
N ILE A 612 -0.07 -7.60 8.29
CA ILE A 612 -1.53 -7.68 8.39
C ILE A 612 -2.12 -6.33 8.80
N PRO A 613 -1.68 -5.67 9.89
CA PRO A 613 -2.26 -4.37 10.24
C PRO A 613 -1.92 -3.24 9.25
N LYS A 614 -0.79 -3.33 8.53
CA LYS A 614 -0.51 -2.42 7.39
C LYS A 614 -1.52 -2.56 6.24
N ALA A 615 -2.19 -3.72 6.13
CA ALA A 615 -3.23 -3.97 5.15
C ALA A 615 -4.64 -3.63 5.66
N SER A 616 -4.75 -2.88 6.78
CA SER A 616 -6.01 -2.38 7.32
C SER A 616 -6.85 -1.67 6.24
N ASN A 617 -8.16 -1.88 6.29
CA ASN A 617 -9.18 -1.56 5.28
C ASN A 617 -9.05 -2.27 3.93
N GLY A 618 -8.03 -3.12 3.74
CA GLY A 618 -7.76 -3.85 2.51
C GLY A 618 -8.21 -5.31 2.54
N LEU A 619 -7.69 -6.07 1.58
CA LEU A 619 -7.81 -7.52 1.45
C LEU A 619 -6.45 -8.19 1.72
N VAL A 620 -6.40 -9.14 2.64
CA VAL A 620 -5.24 -9.99 2.89
C VAL A 620 -5.54 -11.40 2.42
N CYS A 621 -4.69 -11.89 1.54
CA CYS A 621 -4.61 -13.30 1.20
C CYS A 621 -3.46 -13.93 1.99
N LEU A 622 -3.78 -14.77 2.96
CA LEU A 622 -2.81 -15.35 3.90
C LEU A 622 -2.54 -16.81 3.54
N ASP A 623 -1.36 -17.08 2.99
CA ASP A 623 -0.92 -18.42 2.62
C ASP A 623 -0.10 -19.07 3.74
N GLY A 624 -0.38 -20.33 4.04
CA GLY A 624 0.24 -21.05 5.15
C GLY A 624 -0.37 -20.74 6.52
N TYR A 625 -1.70 -20.52 6.61
CA TYR A 625 -2.39 -20.27 7.88
C TYR A 625 -2.07 -21.31 8.97
N SER A 626 -1.92 -22.60 8.62
CA SER A 626 -1.56 -23.66 9.56
C SER A 626 -0.18 -23.50 10.22
N LYS A 627 0.68 -22.63 9.68
CA LYS A 627 2.06 -22.41 10.14
C LYS A 627 2.21 -21.21 11.05
N LEU A 628 1.11 -20.52 11.38
CA LEU A 628 1.14 -19.46 12.38
C LEU A 628 1.66 -20.02 13.71
N SER A 629 2.37 -19.22 14.49
CA SER A 629 2.75 -19.63 15.84
C SER A 629 1.53 -19.51 16.80
N PRO A 630 1.49 -20.22 17.94
CA PRO A 630 0.39 -20.10 18.90
C PRO A 630 0.14 -18.66 19.39
N ASP A 631 1.21 -17.88 19.57
CA ASP A 631 1.15 -16.47 19.96
C ASP A 631 0.52 -15.61 18.85
N ASP A 632 0.96 -15.81 17.60
CA ASP A 632 0.43 -15.08 16.44
C ASP A 632 -1.04 -15.43 16.21
N MET A 633 -1.42 -16.71 16.37
CA MET A 633 -2.80 -17.15 16.25
C MET A 633 -3.72 -16.48 17.26
N THR A 634 -3.25 -16.24 18.48
CA THR A 634 -4.04 -15.58 19.52
C THR A 634 -4.35 -14.12 19.13
N GLN A 635 -3.34 -13.38 18.66
CA GLN A 635 -3.53 -12.02 18.17
C GLN A 635 -4.37 -11.97 16.87
N PHE A 636 -4.14 -12.91 15.97
CA PHE A 636 -4.90 -13.03 14.72
C PHE A 636 -6.39 -13.29 14.97
N ARG A 637 -6.75 -14.05 16.02
CA ARG A 637 -8.14 -14.22 16.46
C ARG A 637 -8.79 -12.89 16.86
N GLY A 638 -8.06 -12.01 17.55
CA GLY A 638 -8.54 -10.65 17.88
C GLY A 638 -8.88 -9.84 16.62
N ILE A 639 -8.03 -9.92 15.60
CA ILE A 639 -8.30 -9.27 14.30
C ILE A 639 -9.54 -9.89 13.62
N LEU A 640 -9.71 -11.21 13.68
CA LEU A 640 -10.86 -11.87 13.07
C LEU A 640 -12.18 -11.57 13.81
N GLU A 641 -12.17 -11.47 15.13
CA GLU A 641 -13.38 -11.25 15.95
C GLU A 641 -13.69 -9.77 16.09
N GLU A 642 -12.83 -9.05 16.78
CA GLU A 642 -13.06 -7.67 17.23
C GLU A 642 -12.69 -6.64 16.16
N LYS A 643 -12.01 -7.07 15.09
CA LYS A 643 -11.39 -6.18 14.09
C LYS A 643 -10.39 -5.25 14.76
N GLU A 644 -9.67 -5.77 15.75
CA GLU A 644 -8.68 -5.02 16.50
C GLU A 644 -7.36 -5.78 16.58
N PHE A 645 -6.28 -5.03 16.59
CA PHE A 645 -4.93 -5.52 16.79
C PHE A 645 -4.40 -4.99 18.12
N GLN A 646 -3.81 -5.89 18.92
CA GLN A 646 -3.27 -5.55 20.24
C GLN A 646 -1.82 -6.04 20.42
N ILE A 647 -0.95 -5.15 20.94
CA ILE A 647 0.36 -5.51 21.49
C ILE A 647 0.41 -5.07 22.95
N THR A 648 0.40 -6.03 23.87
CA THR A 648 0.32 -5.78 25.32
C THR A 648 1.67 -5.39 25.96
N LYS A 649 2.80 -5.62 25.26
CA LYS A 649 4.14 -5.31 25.78
C LYS A 649 4.48 -3.81 25.60
N ALA A 650 5.26 -3.25 26.51
CA ALA A 650 5.80 -1.88 26.48
C ALA A 650 4.79 -0.76 26.16
N GLY A 651 3.76 -0.62 27.01
CA GLY A 651 2.85 0.52 26.98
C GLY A 651 1.48 0.30 26.31
N GLY A 652 1.22 -0.92 25.79
CA GLY A 652 -0.09 -1.39 25.36
C GLY A 652 -0.66 -0.61 24.17
N VAL A 653 -0.56 -1.16 22.95
CA VAL A 653 -1.22 -0.58 21.77
C VAL A 653 -2.40 -1.46 21.39
N GLN A 654 -3.61 -0.91 21.41
CA GLN A 654 -4.84 -1.53 20.91
C GLN A 654 -5.43 -0.62 19.84
N LYS A 655 -5.69 -1.15 18.65
CA LYS A 655 -6.17 -0.35 17.50
C LYS A 655 -7.14 -1.12 16.61
N GLU A 656 -8.10 -0.38 16.06
CA GLU A 656 -8.97 -0.86 14.98
C GLU A 656 -8.11 -1.31 13.78
N CYS A 657 -8.24 -2.58 13.42
CA CYS A 657 -7.58 -3.25 12.31
C CYS A 657 -8.62 -4.05 11.49
N PRO A 658 -9.60 -3.36 10.86
CA PRO A 658 -10.56 -4.02 9.99
C PRO A 658 -9.85 -4.50 8.72
N VAL A 659 -9.83 -5.80 8.47
CA VAL A 659 -9.20 -6.38 7.28
C VAL A 659 -10.02 -7.55 6.77
N ARG A 660 -10.16 -7.66 5.45
CA ARG A 660 -10.81 -8.79 4.78
C ARG A 660 -9.79 -9.88 4.59
N ILE A 661 -10.09 -11.10 5.00
CA ILE A 661 -9.10 -12.18 4.99
C ILE A 661 -9.59 -13.38 4.19
N ILE A 662 -8.73 -13.83 3.27
CA ILE A 662 -8.79 -15.13 2.62
C ILE A 662 -7.61 -15.96 3.14
N MET A 663 -7.88 -16.94 3.99
CA MET A 663 -6.88 -17.86 4.52
C MET A 663 -6.73 -19.07 3.59
N LEU A 664 -5.49 -19.46 3.32
CA LEU A 664 -5.17 -20.65 2.54
C LEU A 664 -4.46 -21.68 3.41
N GLY A 665 -4.85 -22.94 3.28
CA GLY A 665 -4.26 -24.05 4.03
C GLY A 665 -4.17 -25.33 3.21
N ASN A 666 -3.22 -26.18 3.59
CA ASN A 666 -3.14 -27.56 3.10
C ASN A 666 -3.58 -28.53 4.19
N ILE A 667 -4.13 -29.66 3.76
CA ILE A 667 -4.48 -30.78 4.63
C ILE A 667 -3.32 -31.77 4.62
N VAL A 668 -3.04 -32.38 5.78
CA VAL A 668 -1.87 -33.26 5.96
C VAL A 668 -2.01 -34.55 5.15
N LYS A 669 -3.20 -35.17 5.18
CA LYS A 669 -3.50 -36.39 4.43
C LYS A 669 -4.40 -36.06 3.24
N PRO A 670 -4.26 -36.75 2.10
CA PRO A 670 -5.18 -36.59 0.98
C PRO A 670 -6.63 -36.71 1.43
N ILE A 671 -7.50 -35.81 0.96
CA ILE A 671 -8.89 -35.75 1.41
C ILE A 671 -9.64 -37.07 1.19
N GLY A 672 -9.30 -37.83 0.14
CA GLY A 672 -9.89 -39.15 -0.13
C GLY A 672 -9.67 -40.21 0.96
N GLN A 673 -8.82 -39.94 1.97
CA GLN A 673 -8.65 -40.82 3.13
C GLN A 673 -9.63 -40.49 4.29
N TYR A 674 -10.40 -39.43 4.18
CA TYR A 674 -11.43 -39.05 5.15
C TYR A 674 -12.81 -39.41 4.62
N SER A 675 -13.74 -39.71 5.53
CA SER A 675 -15.13 -39.96 5.14
C SER A 675 -15.82 -38.71 4.59
N THR A 676 -15.41 -37.53 5.06
CA THR A 676 -15.95 -36.24 4.62
C THR A 676 -14.86 -35.17 4.58
N LYS A 677 -15.09 -34.12 3.79
CA LYS A 677 -14.23 -32.92 3.79
C LYS A 677 -14.28 -32.19 5.13
N HIS A 678 -15.41 -32.22 5.83
CA HIS A 678 -15.53 -31.67 7.17
C HIS A 678 -14.55 -32.31 8.16
N GLN A 679 -14.41 -33.64 8.15
CA GLN A 679 -13.40 -34.32 8.97
C GLN A 679 -11.98 -33.93 8.54
N ALA A 680 -11.72 -33.88 7.23
CA ALA A 680 -10.42 -33.51 6.70
C ALA A 680 -9.96 -32.12 7.16
N SER A 681 -10.87 -31.15 7.28
CA SER A 681 -10.52 -29.78 7.72
C SER A 681 -10.01 -29.68 9.16
N PHE A 682 -10.21 -30.68 10.02
CA PHE A 682 -9.59 -30.68 11.35
C PHE A 682 -8.10 -31.05 11.33
N ASN A 683 -7.63 -31.69 10.26
CA ASN A 683 -6.25 -32.14 10.13
C ASN A 683 -5.45 -31.24 9.17
N MET A 684 -5.47 -29.94 9.46
CA MET A 684 -4.68 -28.95 8.73
C MET A 684 -3.24 -28.92 9.26
N GLY A 685 -2.26 -28.86 8.36
CA GLY A 685 -0.84 -28.85 8.70
C GLY A 685 0.03 -29.11 7.47
N ALA A 686 1.33 -28.81 7.57
CA ALA A 686 2.28 -29.17 6.52
C ALA A 686 2.83 -30.60 6.72
N THR A 687 2.92 -31.06 7.96
CA THR A 687 3.35 -32.42 8.34
C THR A 687 2.46 -32.97 9.46
N GLU A 688 2.48 -34.30 9.67
CA GLU A 688 1.74 -34.96 10.77
C GLU A 688 2.16 -34.49 12.17
N SER A 689 3.38 -33.96 12.31
CA SER A 689 3.92 -33.41 13.56
C SER A 689 3.53 -31.95 13.83
N ASP A 690 3.00 -31.23 12.83
CA ASP A 690 2.60 -29.82 12.97
C ASP A 690 1.24 -29.69 13.68
N GLU A 691 1.20 -30.03 14.96
CA GLU A 691 -0.04 -30.01 15.74
C GLU A 691 -0.40 -28.62 16.28
N THR A 692 0.47 -27.63 16.11
CA THR A 692 0.46 -26.41 16.91
C THR A 692 -0.73 -25.50 16.63
N ASN A 693 -1.44 -25.64 15.50
CA ASN A 693 -2.61 -24.82 15.15
C ASN A 693 -3.65 -25.51 14.24
N LYS A 694 -4.27 -26.59 14.75
CA LYS A 694 -5.41 -27.25 14.07
C LYS A 694 -6.60 -26.29 13.97
N PHE A 695 -7.28 -26.30 12.82
CA PHE A 695 -8.46 -25.47 12.57
C PHE A 695 -9.66 -25.94 13.40
N SER A 696 -9.78 -25.31 14.58
CA SER A 696 -10.67 -25.76 15.65
C SER A 696 -12.13 -25.35 15.41
N GLY A 697 -13.06 -25.98 16.14
CA GLY A 697 -14.47 -25.57 16.14
C GLY A 697 -14.67 -24.08 16.46
N PRO A 698 -14.03 -23.53 17.51
CA PRO A 698 -14.03 -22.10 17.77
C PRO A 698 -13.53 -21.26 16.59
N ASP A 699 -12.42 -21.66 15.95
CA ASP A 699 -11.87 -20.90 14.81
C ASP A 699 -12.83 -20.89 13.61
N ARG A 700 -13.48 -22.02 13.31
CA ARG A 700 -14.51 -22.11 12.27
C ARG A 700 -15.69 -21.17 12.52
N ARG A 701 -16.10 -20.96 13.78
CA ARG A 701 -17.20 -20.03 14.10
C ARG A 701 -16.86 -18.56 13.85
N ARG A 702 -15.58 -18.21 13.74
CA ARG A 702 -15.10 -16.85 13.41
C ARG A 702 -15.07 -16.58 11.90
N ILE A 703 -15.26 -17.62 11.08
CA ILE A 703 -15.10 -17.56 9.63
C ILE A 703 -16.48 -17.78 8.97
N HIS A 704 -16.79 -16.94 7.99
CA HIS A 704 -18.11 -16.92 7.33
C HIS A 704 -18.32 -18.10 6.40
N HIS A 705 -17.26 -18.48 5.70
CA HIS A 705 -17.28 -19.52 4.68
C HIS A 705 -16.02 -20.40 4.73
N VAL A 706 -16.23 -21.70 4.61
CA VAL A 706 -15.19 -22.73 4.60
C VAL A 706 -15.28 -23.52 3.29
N SER A 707 -14.25 -23.39 2.45
CA SER A 707 -14.06 -24.17 1.22
C SER A 707 -13.01 -25.25 1.43
N ILE A 708 -13.30 -26.47 0.95
CA ILE A 708 -12.35 -27.57 0.97
C ILE A 708 -12.34 -28.25 -0.39
N VAL A 709 -11.17 -28.27 -1.04
CA VAL A 709 -10.99 -28.85 -2.37
C VAL A 709 -10.10 -30.09 -2.33
N ALA A 710 -10.63 -31.21 -2.82
CA ALA A 710 -9.93 -32.47 -2.99
C ALA A 710 -9.40 -32.59 -4.42
N ASP A 711 -8.32 -33.35 -4.61
CA ASP A 711 -7.82 -33.68 -5.94
C ASP A 711 -8.86 -34.43 -6.79
N SER A 712 -9.66 -35.28 -6.14
CA SER A 712 -10.75 -36.05 -6.77
C SER A 712 -11.95 -35.20 -7.20
N ASP A 713 -12.05 -33.94 -6.78
CA ASP A 713 -13.20 -33.08 -7.14
C ASP A 713 -13.23 -32.72 -8.63
N THR A 714 -12.07 -32.76 -9.29
CA THR A 714 -11.93 -32.32 -10.68
C THR A 714 -11.26 -33.39 -11.54
N ASN A 715 -11.83 -33.66 -12.70
CA ASN A 715 -11.22 -34.58 -13.66
C ASN A 715 -10.03 -33.92 -14.37
N ALA A 716 -8.87 -34.59 -14.38
CA ALA A 716 -7.67 -34.11 -15.06
C ALA A 716 -7.90 -33.77 -16.55
N ARG A 717 -8.72 -34.56 -17.26
CA ARG A 717 -9.04 -34.31 -18.68
C ARG A 717 -9.77 -32.99 -18.89
N ASP A 718 -10.67 -32.63 -17.98
CA ASP A 718 -11.42 -31.39 -18.08
C ASP A 718 -10.51 -30.18 -17.80
N ILE A 719 -9.56 -30.33 -16.88
CA ILE A 719 -8.52 -29.32 -16.61
C ILE A 719 -7.66 -29.11 -17.85
N ASP A 720 -7.16 -30.18 -18.48
CA ASP A 720 -6.34 -30.09 -19.69
C ASP A 720 -7.10 -29.43 -20.84
N MET A 721 -8.37 -29.82 -21.03
CA MET A 721 -9.25 -29.19 -22.01
C MET A 721 -9.45 -27.70 -21.70
N HIS A 722 -9.61 -27.31 -20.45
CA HIS A 722 -9.75 -25.91 -20.05
C HIS A 722 -8.46 -25.10 -20.24
N LEU A 723 -7.30 -25.69 -19.99
CA LEU A 723 -5.99 -25.07 -20.21
C LEU A 723 -5.71 -24.83 -21.71
N SER A 724 -6.27 -25.65 -22.59
CA SER A 724 -6.17 -25.47 -24.05
C SER A 724 -6.97 -24.27 -24.58
N LYS A 725 -7.96 -23.77 -23.81
CA LYS A 725 -8.82 -22.65 -24.23
C LYS A 725 -7.98 -21.37 -24.37
N LYS A 726 -8.11 -20.70 -25.52
CA LYS A 726 -7.56 -19.36 -25.71
C LYS A 726 -8.51 -18.33 -25.08
N TYR A 727 -7.98 -17.57 -24.12
CA TYR A 727 -8.71 -16.46 -23.52
C TYR A 727 -8.37 -15.16 -24.22
N ASP A 728 -9.41 -14.43 -24.62
CA ASP A 728 -9.26 -13.06 -25.09
C ASP A 728 -8.72 -12.16 -23.97
N LYS A 729 -7.57 -11.52 -24.21
CA LYS A 729 -6.91 -10.65 -23.24
C LYS A 729 -7.74 -9.40 -22.94
N GLU A 730 -8.48 -8.88 -23.92
CA GLU A 730 -9.33 -7.69 -23.73
C GLU A 730 -10.52 -8.03 -22.84
N LYS A 731 -11.23 -9.13 -23.13
CA LYS A 731 -12.33 -9.62 -22.29
C LYS A 731 -11.89 -9.87 -20.84
N ILE A 732 -10.72 -10.46 -20.63
CA ILE A 732 -10.17 -10.66 -19.27
C ILE A 732 -9.92 -9.32 -18.57
N ARG A 733 -9.35 -8.35 -19.27
CA ARG A 733 -9.09 -7.02 -18.72
C ARG A 733 -10.39 -6.28 -18.38
N GLU A 734 -11.43 -6.43 -19.21
CA GLU A 734 -12.75 -5.88 -18.91
C GLU A 734 -13.37 -6.48 -17.66
N LEU A 735 -13.25 -7.80 -17.45
CA LEU A 735 -13.72 -8.46 -16.24
C LEU A 735 -12.94 -7.97 -15.02
N GLU A 736 -11.60 -7.88 -15.10
CA GLU A 736 -10.77 -7.30 -14.03
C GLU A 736 -11.20 -5.87 -13.70
N ASN A 737 -11.49 -5.04 -14.70
CA ASN A 737 -11.98 -3.68 -14.52
C ASN A 737 -13.37 -3.64 -13.86
N TYR A 738 -14.30 -4.50 -14.28
CA TYR A 738 -15.64 -4.61 -13.67
C TYR A 738 -15.54 -4.97 -12.19
N TRP A 739 -14.81 -6.02 -11.84
CA TRP A 739 -14.68 -6.45 -10.44
C TRP A 739 -13.94 -5.42 -9.59
N SER A 740 -12.93 -4.76 -10.16
CA SER A 740 -12.24 -3.66 -9.47
C SER A 740 -13.20 -2.48 -9.20
N ASN A 741 -14.06 -2.14 -10.16
CA ASN A 741 -15.05 -1.08 -10.02
C ASN A 741 -16.15 -1.44 -9.01
N LEU A 742 -16.67 -2.66 -9.05
CA LEU A 742 -17.66 -3.13 -8.08
C LEU A 742 -17.08 -3.15 -6.66
N ARG A 743 -15.84 -3.60 -6.50
CA ARG A 743 -15.12 -3.55 -5.22
C ARG A 743 -14.93 -2.11 -4.73
N ALA A 744 -14.55 -1.17 -5.60
CA ALA A 744 -14.44 0.24 -5.25
C ALA A 744 -15.78 0.83 -4.78
N PHE A 745 -16.88 0.49 -5.47
CA PHE A 745 -18.23 0.87 -5.04
C PHE A 745 -18.54 0.33 -3.63
N SER A 746 -18.26 -0.96 -3.39
CA SER A 746 -18.51 -1.59 -2.10
C SER A 746 -17.68 -1.01 -0.96
N TRP A 747 -16.39 -0.74 -1.19
CA TRP A 747 -15.48 -0.27 -0.13
C TRP A 747 -15.70 1.20 0.23
N THR A 748 -16.37 1.96 -0.64
CA THR A 748 -16.70 3.37 -0.41
C THR A 748 -18.08 3.59 0.22
N ARG A 749 -18.89 2.53 0.40
CA ARG A 749 -20.21 2.64 1.05
C ARG A 749 -20.07 3.00 2.52
N LYS A 750 -20.95 3.90 2.97
CA LYS A 750 -21.14 4.29 4.37
C LYS A 750 -22.27 3.48 4.96
N ALA A 751 -22.33 3.42 6.30
CA ALA A 751 -23.40 2.73 7.01
C ALA A 751 -24.82 3.22 6.60
N GLY A 752 -25.02 4.49 6.23
CA GLY A 752 -26.33 5.00 5.79
C GLY A 752 -26.71 4.68 4.33
N ASP A 753 -25.87 3.96 3.59
CA ASP A 753 -26.09 3.66 2.17
C ASP A 753 -26.85 2.34 1.93
N PHE A 754 -27.26 1.64 2.99
CA PHE A 754 -27.97 0.36 2.89
C PHE A 754 -29.44 0.50 3.28
N ILE A 755 -30.31 0.02 2.40
CA ILE A 755 -31.77 0.05 2.55
C ILE A 755 -32.26 -1.39 2.71
N TRP A 756 -32.93 -1.68 3.82
CA TRP A 756 -33.41 -3.02 4.14
C TRP A 756 -34.90 -3.17 3.81
N GLU A 757 -35.27 -4.23 3.08
CA GLU A 757 -36.67 -4.60 2.87
C GLU A 757 -37.36 -4.92 4.21
N SER A 758 -38.63 -4.53 4.36
CA SER A 758 -39.42 -4.84 5.54
C SER A 758 -39.59 -6.36 5.74
N GLY A 759 -39.46 -6.80 7.00
CA GLY A 759 -39.63 -8.21 7.38
C GLY A 759 -38.43 -9.11 7.05
N ILE A 760 -37.27 -8.54 6.71
CA ILE A 760 -36.10 -9.32 6.29
C ILE A 760 -35.47 -10.11 7.45
N ILE A 761 -35.51 -9.59 8.68
CA ILE A 761 -34.94 -10.27 9.86
C ILE A 761 -35.71 -11.55 10.15
N GLU A 762 -37.04 -11.50 10.14
CA GLU A 762 -37.94 -12.64 10.35
C GLU A 762 -37.74 -13.69 9.24
N TYR A 763 -37.50 -13.23 8.01
CA TYR A 763 -37.20 -14.10 6.88
C TYR A 763 -35.84 -14.80 7.05
N VAL A 764 -34.80 -14.06 7.46
CA VAL A 764 -33.48 -14.62 7.78
C VAL A 764 -33.58 -15.66 8.90
N GLN A 765 -34.32 -15.36 9.98
CA GLN A 765 -34.53 -16.30 11.08
C GLN A 765 -35.15 -17.61 10.59
N THR A 766 -36.18 -17.53 9.75
CA THR A 766 -36.84 -18.71 9.16
C THR A 766 -35.85 -19.60 8.38
N LYS A 767 -34.96 -19.00 7.58
CA LYS A 767 -33.95 -19.74 6.79
C LYS A 767 -32.85 -20.33 7.67
N ILE A 768 -32.41 -19.60 8.69
CA ILE A 768 -31.41 -20.08 9.65
C ILE A 768 -31.95 -21.25 10.46
N ASP A 769 -33.20 -21.20 10.91
CA ASP A 769 -33.82 -22.29 11.66
C ASP A 769 -34.01 -23.53 10.79
N SER A 770 -34.29 -23.36 9.49
CA SER A 770 -34.23 -24.45 8.52
C SER A 770 -32.83 -25.09 8.44
N LEU A 771 -31.77 -24.28 8.34
CA LEU A 771 -30.38 -24.80 8.34
C LEU A 771 -30.04 -25.53 9.65
N ARG A 772 -30.40 -24.96 10.80
CA ARG A 772 -30.17 -25.59 12.12
C ARG A 772 -30.92 -26.90 12.28
N LYS A 773 -32.16 -26.99 11.77
CA LYS A 773 -32.95 -28.23 11.77
C LYS A 773 -32.30 -29.30 10.90
N LYS A 774 -31.74 -28.91 9.75
CA LYS A 774 -31.03 -29.83 8.84
C LYS A 774 -29.65 -30.25 9.37
N TYR A 775 -28.96 -29.36 10.09
CA TYR A 775 -27.59 -29.55 10.57
C TYR A 775 -27.42 -29.35 12.10
N PRO A 776 -28.19 -30.05 12.95
CA PRO A 776 -28.32 -29.72 14.38
C PRO A 776 -27.05 -29.90 15.20
N ARG A 777 -26.12 -30.77 14.76
CA ARG A 777 -24.90 -31.12 15.50
C ARG A 777 -23.76 -30.12 15.32
N PHE A 778 -23.87 -29.27 14.31
CA PHE A 778 -22.78 -28.45 13.82
C PHE A 778 -22.81 -26.99 14.32
N SER A 779 -23.74 -26.67 15.23
CA SER A 779 -23.92 -25.33 15.83
C SER A 779 -22.70 -24.83 16.61
N MET A 780 -21.92 -25.74 17.20
CA MET A 780 -20.65 -25.43 17.87
C MET A 780 -19.45 -25.44 16.92
N GLN A 781 -19.67 -25.61 15.62
CA GLN A 781 -18.58 -25.68 14.64
C GLN A 781 -18.72 -24.60 13.56
N TYR A 782 -19.93 -24.26 13.13
CA TYR A 782 -20.14 -23.20 12.14
C TYR A 782 -20.93 -22.04 12.74
N GLY A 783 -20.42 -20.83 12.57
CA GLY A 783 -20.98 -19.64 13.23
C GLY A 783 -22.43 -19.35 12.80
N VAL A 784 -22.75 -19.58 11.53
CA VAL A 784 -24.12 -19.43 10.99
C VAL A 784 -25.13 -20.41 11.60
N LEU A 785 -24.68 -21.57 12.10
CA LEU A 785 -25.51 -22.55 12.80
C LEU A 785 -25.59 -22.31 14.31
N SER A 786 -24.75 -21.41 14.85
CA SER A 786 -24.72 -21.07 16.27
C SER A 786 -25.92 -20.19 16.67
N LYS A 787 -26.08 -19.90 17.97
CA LYS A 787 -27.12 -18.97 18.47
C LYS A 787 -27.04 -17.58 17.82
N GLY A 788 -25.83 -17.08 17.54
CA GLY A 788 -25.58 -15.80 16.87
C GLY A 788 -25.66 -15.85 15.33
N GLY A 789 -26.03 -17.00 14.76
CA GLY A 789 -25.98 -17.25 13.32
C GLY A 789 -26.80 -16.27 12.47
N SER A 790 -27.94 -15.78 12.97
CA SER A 790 -28.76 -14.79 12.26
C SER A 790 -28.01 -13.48 12.03
N LYS A 791 -27.23 -13.03 13.01
CA LYS A 791 -26.40 -11.82 12.89
C LYS A 791 -25.30 -12.04 11.84
N MET A 792 -24.60 -13.17 11.93
CA MET A 792 -23.55 -13.56 10.98
C MET A 792 -24.07 -13.70 9.54
N PHE A 793 -25.29 -14.17 9.36
CA PHE A 793 -25.94 -14.23 8.05
C PHE A 793 -26.32 -12.82 7.56
N THR A 794 -26.88 -11.99 8.44
CA THR A 794 -27.37 -10.64 8.09
C THR A 794 -26.24 -9.71 7.62
N ILE A 795 -25.07 -9.75 8.27
CA ILE A 795 -23.93 -8.88 7.89
C ILE A 795 -23.40 -9.13 6.47
N GLN A 796 -23.73 -10.28 5.88
CA GLN A 796 -23.30 -10.65 4.53
C GLN A 796 -24.26 -10.16 3.44
N LEU A 797 -25.52 -9.92 3.77
CA LEU A 797 -26.57 -9.55 2.81
C LEU A 797 -26.29 -8.27 2.03
N PRO A 798 -25.71 -7.20 2.60
CA PRO A 798 -25.29 -6.04 1.82
C PRO A 798 -24.32 -6.40 0.69
N THR A 799 -23.39 -7.32 0.97
CA THR A 799 -22.42 -7.80 -0.02
C THR A 799 -23.10 -8.59 -1.13
N VAL A 800 -24.05 -9.45 -0.78
CA VAL A 800 -24.86 -10.20 -1.74
C VAL A 800 -25.67 -9.23 -2.62
N ALA A 801 -26.29 -8.22 -2.02
CA ALA A 801 -27.04 -7.20 -2.78
C ALA A 801 -26.16 -6.45 -3.77
N MET A 802 -24.92 -6.09 -3.40
CA MET A 802 -23.95 -5.47 -4.31
C MET A 802 -23.51 -6.41 -5.42
N LEU A 803 -23.25 -7.68 -5.10
CA LEU A 803 -22.94 -8.73 -6.09
C LEU A 803 -24.06 -8.88 -7.13
N HIS A 804 -25.32 -8.74 -6.70
CA HIS A 804 -26.52 -8.76 -7.53
C HIS A 804 -26.86 -7.40 -8.16
N GLU A 805 -25.98 -6.40 -8.04
CA GLU A 805 -26.20 -5.05 -8.59
C GLU A 805 -27.53 -4.42 -8.14
N SER A 806 -28.03 -4.80 -6.94
CA SER A 806 -29.27 -4.31 -6.35
C SER A 806 -29.04 -2.93 -5.74
N ILE A 807 -29.09 -1.93 -6.62
CA ILE A 807 -28.79 -0.53 -6.34
C ILE A 807 -29.99 0.33 -6.79
N ASP A 808 -30.37 1.34 -6.01
CA ASP A 808 -31.41 2.30 -6.41
C ASP A 808 -30.85 3.46 -7.27
N ASP A 809 -31.73 4.38 -7.69
CA ASP A 809 -31.34 5.54 -8.51
C ASP A 809 -30.45 6.54 -7.76
N SER A 810 -30.43 6.48 -6.42
CA SER A 810 -29.56 7.27 -5.56
C SER A 810 -28.24 6.55 -5.22
N HIS A 811 -27.97 5.41 -5.87
CA HIS A 811 -26.79 4.58 -5.63
C HIS A 811 -26.69 3.99 -4.21
N LYS A 812 -27.82 3.84 -3.52
CA LYS A 812 -27.93 3.08 -2.28
C LYS A 812 -28.15 1.61 -2.59
N VAL A 813 -27.62 0.75 -1.73
CA VAL A 813 -27.72 -0.71 -1.86
C VAL A 813 -29.04 -1.15 -1.25
N VAL A 814 -29.89 -1.82 -2.03
CA VAL A 814 -31.20 -2.29 -1.59
C VAL A 814 -31.12 -3.78 -1.29
N ILE A 815 -31.33 -4.17 -0.04
CA ILE A 815 -31.30 -5.57 0.41
C ILE A 815 -32.72 -6.11 0.44
N ARG A 816 -32.95 -7.20 -0.30
CA ARG A 816 -34.24 -7.86 -0.52
C ARG A 816 -34.19 -9.34 -0.09
N LYS A 817 -35.35 -9.98 -0.01
CA LYS A 817 -35.49 -11.40 0.40
C LYS A 817 -34.88 -12.41 -0.58
N ASP A 818 -34.82 -12.10 -1.87
CA ASP A 818 -34.11 -12.89 -2.88
C ASP A 818 -32.60 -13.04 -2.58
N HIS A 819 -31.96 -12.02 -2.01
CA HIS A 819 -30.57 -12.12 -1.52
C HIS A 819 -30.43 -13.08 -0.33
N VAL A 820 -31.47 -13.15 0.53
CA VAL A 820 -31.53 -14.12 1.63
C VAL A 820 -31.62 -15.53 1.07
N ASP A 821 -32.45 -15.76 0.06
CA ASP A 821 -32.57 -17.05 -0.61
C ASP A 821 -31.25 -17.48 -1.26
N TRP A 822 -30.60 -16.57 -1.99
CA TRP A 822 -29.33 -16.87 -2.64
C TRP A 822 -28.25 -17.27 -1.62
N LEU A 823 -28.10 -16.51 -0.52
CA LEU A 823 -27.12 -16.82 0.52
C LEU A 823 -27.47 -18.13 1.26
N TYR A 824 -28.75 -18.40 1.50
CA TYR A 824 -29.21 -19.68 2.05
C TYR A 824 -28.82 -20.86 1.16
N HIS A 825 -29.05 -20.75 -0.15
CA HIS A 825 -28.68 -21.80 -1.12
C HIS A 825 -27.16 -21.97 -1.22
N MET A 826 -26.38 -20.90 -1.13
CA MET A 826 -24.92 -20.98 -1.04
C MET A 826 -24.48 -21.75 0.22
N TYR A 827 -25.08 -21.52 1.38
CA TYR A 827 -24.78 -22.28 2.60
C TYR A 827 -25.16 -23.76 2.48
N LEU A 828 -26.27 -24.08 1.80
CA LEU A 828 -26.63 -25.47 1.50
C LEU A 828 -25.58 -26.15 0.60
N GLU A 829 -25.12 -25.46 -0.44
CA GLU A 829 -24.03 -25.94 -1.31
C GLU A 829 -22.75 -26.18 -0.51
N GLU A 830 -22.34 -25.22 0.32
CA GLU A 830 -21.18 -25.32 1.21
C GLU A 830 -21.27 -26.52 2.15
N PHE A 831 -22.38 -26.67 2.88
CA PHE A 831 -22.54 -27.77 3.84
C PHE A 831 -22.68 -29.14 3.18
N ASN A 832 -23.21 -29.19 1.96
CA ASN A 832 -23.24 -30.41 1.17
C ASN A 832 -21.83 -30.80 0.69
N GLU A 833 -21.05 -29.87 0.14
CA GLU A 833 -19.65 -30.14 -0.26
C GLU A 833 -18.79 -30.57 0.92
N LEU A 834 -19.04 -30.01 2.11
CA LEU A 834 -18.36 -30.40 3.34
C LEU A 834 -18.73 -31.82 3.82
N GLY A 835 -19.84 -32.39 3.35
CA GLY A 835 -20.32 -33.71 3.76
C GLY A 835 -21.09 -33.72 5.08
N LEU A 836 -21.60 -32.58 5.55
CA LEU A 836 -22.30 -32.49 6.85
C LEU A 836 -23.59 -33.34 6.89
N GLY A 837 -24.25 -33.50 5.74
CA GLY A 837 -25.43 -34.36 5.61
C GLY A 837 -25.11 -35.83 5.90
N ALA A 838 -24.07 -36.36 5.26
CA ALA A 838 -23.61 -37.74 5.45
C ALA A 838 -23.23 -38.01 6.92
N GLU A 839 -22.54 -37.08 7.57
CA GLU A 839 -22.19 -37.22 8.99
C GLU A 839 -23.40 -37.20 9.93
N ASN A 840 -24.42 -36.40 9.62
CA ASN A 840 -25.67 -36.41 10.38
C ASN A 840 -26.44 -37.71 10.20
N GLU A 841 -26.42 -38.28 9.00
CA GLU A 841 -27.06 -39.56 8.70
C GLU A 841 -26.40 -40.69 9.48
N VAL A 842 -25.07 -40.82 9.36
CA VAL A 842 -24.26 -41.79 10.12
C VAL A 842 -24.50 -41.65 11.62
N TYR A 843 -24.56 -40.41 12.14
CA TYR A 843 -24.89 -40.19 13.54
C TYR A 843 -26.29 -40.64 13.93
N SER A 844 -27.29 -40.37 13.08
CA SER A 844 -28.68 -40.72 13.37
C SER A 844 -28.82 -42.24 13.45
N ILE A 845 -28.16 -42.97 12.54
CA ILE A 845 -28.02 -44.43 12.60
C ILE A 845 -27.35 -44.83 13.92
N HIS A 846 -26.13 -44.34 14.19
CA HIS A 846 -25.41 -44.63 15.43
C HIS A 846 -26.25 -44.37 16.70
N LYS A 847 -27.04 -43.30 16.72
CA LYS A 847 -27.91 -42.97 17.84
C LYS A 847 -29.03 -43.97 18.02
N LEU A 848 -29.68 -44.42 16.93
CA LEU A 848 -30.73 -45.43 17.01
C LEU A 848 -30.19 -46.76 17.56
N HIS A 849 -29.05 -47.21 17.06
CA HIS A 849 -28.39 -48.42 17.56
C HIS A 849 -27.96 -48.23 19.03
N ALA A 850 -27.39 -47.08 19.39
CA ALA A 850 -27.00 -46.79 20.77
C ALA A 850 -28.20 -46.79 21.73
N ILE A 851 -29.35 -46.24 21.34
CA ILE A 851 -30.58 -46.30 22.17
C ILE A 851 -31.00 -47.76 22.34
N ALA A 852 -31.03 -48.56 21.27
CA ALA A 852 -31.42 -49.97 21.34
C ALA A 852 -30.46 -50.78 22.24
N ILE A 853 -29.16 -50.63 22.04
CA ILE A 853 -28.12 -51.28 22.85
C ILE A 853 -28.23 -50.85 24.32
N SER A 854 -28.45 -49.55 24.60
CA SER A 854 -28.58 -49.04 25.97
C SER A 854 -29.81 -49.60 26.71
N ARG A 855 -30.88 -49.94 26.00
CA ARG A 855 -32.08 -50.56 26.60
C ARG A 855 -31.88 -52.06 26.85
N ASN A 856 -31.11 -52.72 26.00
CA ASN A 856 -30.91 -54.17 26.02
C ASN A 856 -29.68 -54.62 26.84
N CYS A 857 -28.76 -53.72 27.19
CA CYS A 857 -27.60 -54.09 27.99
C CYS A 857 -27.93 -54.33 29.48
N SER A 858 -27.23 -55.29 30.10
CA SER A 858 -27.42 -55.63 31.51
C SER A 858 -27.01 -54.48 32.44
N LYS A 859 -27.48 -54.50 33.68
CA LYS A 859 -27.16 -53.47 34.67
C LYS A 859 -25.65 -53.38 34.92
N GLU A 860 -24.98 -54.53 34.97
CA GLU A 860 -23.54 -54.66 35.17
C GLU A 860 -22.75 -54.05 34.00
N VAL A 861 -23.22 -54.26 32.76
CA VAL A 861 -22.61 -53.65 31.56
C VAL A 861 -22.75 -52.13 31.59
N LYS A 862 -23.92 -51.61 31.98
CA LYS A 862 -24.13 -50.16 32.15
C LYS A 862 -23.19 -49.57 33.18
N GLU A 863 -23.05 -50.23 34.33
CA GLU A 863 -22.13 -49.81 35.40
C GLU A 863 -20.67 -49.79 34.93
N ILE A 864 -20.25 -50.80 34.16
CA ILE A 864 -18.90 -50.83 33.57
C ILE A 864 -18.67 -49.71 32.56
N LEU A 865 -19.66 -49.39 31.71
CA LEU A 865 -19.55 -48.29 30.75
C LEU A 865 -19.44 -46.92 31.45
N LEU A 866 -20.18 -46.72 32.55
CA LEU A 866 -20.08 -45.53 33.39
C LEU A 866 -18.75 -45.47 34.15
N LEU A 867 -18.24 -46.61 34.61
CA LEU A 867 -16.89 -46.71 35.18
C LEU A 867 -15.83 -46.34 34.14
N LEU A 868 -15.94 -46.85 32.92
CA LEU A 868 -15.06 -46.45 31.82
C LEU A 868 -15.16 -44.94 31.58
N GLN A 869 -16.34 -44.34 31.57
CA GLN A 869 -16.49 -42.88 31.46
C GLN A 869 -15.72 -42.14 32.56
N ARG A 870 -15.84 -42.58 33.82
CA ARG A 870 -15.18 -41.98 34.98
C ARG A 870 -13.65 -42.04 34.90
N TYR A 871 -13.11 -43.10 34.31
CA TYR A 871 -11.66 -43.33 34.19
C TYR A 871 -11.14 -43.11 32.76
N GLY A 872 -11.78 -42.23 31.98
CA GLY A 872 -11.30 -41.79 30.66
C GLY A 872 -11.25 -42.89 29.60
N GLY A 873 -12.09 -43.91 29.75
CA GLY A 873 -12.18 -45.11 28.91
C GLY A 873 -11.01 -46.09 29.05
N ASN A 874 -10.15 -45.89 30.06
CA ASN A 874 -8.98 -46.72 30.29
C ASN A 874 -9.24 -47.83 31.32
N GLN A 875 -9.30 -49.08 30.85
CA GLN A 875 -9.49 -50.26 31.71
C GLN A 875 -8.37 -50.43 32.74
N THR A 876 -7.11 -50.13 32.38
CA THR A 876 -5.96 -50.21 33.28
C THR A 876 -6.04 -49.16 34.39
N ALA A 877 -6.62 -47.98 34.12
CA ALA A 877 -6.82 -46.97 35.16
C ALA A 877 -7.85 -47.41 36.21
N ILE A 878 -8.89 -48.14 35.80
CA ILE A 878 -9.90 -48.72 36.71
C ILE A 878 -9.27 -49.81 37.61
N GLU A 879 -8.46 -50.67 37.00
CA GLU A 879 -7.75 -51.74 37.72
C GLU A 879 -6.73 -51.18 38.72
N ASN A 880 -5.95 -50.18 38.33
CA ASN A 880 -5.01 -49.48 39.22
C ASN A 880 -5.72 -48.78 40.39
N ALA A 881 -6.96 -48.34 40.20
CA ALA A 881 -7.79 -47.77 41.26
C ALA A 881 -8.41 -48.84 42.18
N GLY A 882 -8.16 -50.13 41.93
CA GLY A 882 -8.65 -51.25 42.76
C GLY A 882 -10.16 -51.49 42.68
N VAL A 883 -10.84 -50.92 41.69
CA VAL A 883 -12.31 -50.98 41.59
C VAL A 883 -12.77 -52.34 41.04
N VAL A 884 -12.28 -52.72 39.86
CA VAL A 884 -12.60 -54.00 39.18
C VAL A 884 -11.38 -54.40 38.31
N SER A 885 -11.08 -55.70 38.21
CA SER A 885 -9.96 -56.18 37.39
C SER A 885 -10.21 -55.99 35.89
N ARG A 886 -9.15 -55.75 35.12
CA ARG A 886 -9.24 -55.58 33.67
C ARG A 886 -9.79 -56.84 32.99
N MET A 887 -9.46 -58.01 33.52
CA MET A 887 -9.99 -59.29 33.05
C MET A 887 -11.51 -59.37 33.22
N HIS A 888 -12.04 -58.89 34.35
CA HIS A 888 -13.48 -58.83 34.60
C HIS A 888 -14.18 -57.84 33.66
N ILE A 889 -13.61 -56.63 33.48
CA ILE A 889 -14.13 -55.62 32.53
C ILE A 889 -14.17 -56.19 31.11
N SER A 890 -13.07 -56.79 30.67
CA SER A 890 -12.98 -57.36 29.32
C SER A 890 -13.97 -58.50 29.11
N ARG A 891 -14.15 -59.37 30.11
CA ARG A 891 -15.14 -60.45 30.07
C ARG A 891 -16.57 -59.92 29.89
N MET A 892 -16.93 -58.88 30.65
CA MET A 892 -18.28 -58.29 30.57
C MET A 892 -18.54 -57.59 29.24
N LEU A 893 -17.57 -56.83 28.72
CA LEU A 893 -17.69 -56.13 27.43
C LEU A 893 -17.61 -57.08 26.22
N SER A 894 -17.19 -58.32 26.42
CA SER A 894 -17.12 -59.34 25.35
C SER A 894 -18.43 -60.05 25.10
N ASN A 895 -19.42 -59.91 26.00
CA ASN A 895 -20.74 -60.50 25.83
C ASN A 895 -21.50 -59.78 24.70
N PRO A 896 -22.02 -60.49 23.69
CA PRO A 896 -22.88 -59.89 22.67
C PRO A 896 -24.15 -59.33 23.29
N ILE A 897 -24.59 -58.17 22.80
CA ILE A 897 -25.87 -57.55 23.15
C ILE A 897 -26.79 -57.71 21.95
N GLU A 898 -27.88 -58.45 22.13
CA GLU A 898 -28.92 -58.64 21.11
C GLU A 898 -30.02 -57.58 21.23
N TYR A 899 -30.45 -57.04 20.11
CA TYR A 899 -31.50 -56.02 20.03
C TYR A 899 -32.24 -56.07 18.68
N GLU A 900 -33.42 -55.46 18.60
CA GLU A 900 -34.25 -55.43 17.38
C GLU A 900 -34.44 -54.00 16.90
N LEU A 901 -34.34 -53.80 15.58
CA LEU A 901 -34.64 -52.54 14.92
C LEU A 901 -35.71 -52.76 13.86
N LYS A 902 -36.64 -51.81 13.74
CA LYS A 902 -37.64 -51.80 12.67
C LYS A 902 -37.08 -51.05 11.47
N HIS A 903 -36.74 -51.80 10.42
CA HIS A 903 -36.34 -51.31 9.10
C HIS A 903 -37.57 -51.21 8.18
N ILE A 904 -37.42 -50.55 7.02
CA ILE A 904 -38.46 -50.50 5.95
C ILE A 904 -38.87 -51.92 5.52
N SER A 905 -37.90 -52.84 5.48
CA SER A 905 -38.10 -54.26 5.14
C SER A 905 -38.69 -55.12 6.28
N GLY A 906 -39.04 -54.51 7.42
CA GLY A 906 -39.55 -55.19 8.60
C GLY A 906 -38.60 -55.14 9.80
N ILE A 907 -38.97 -55.84 10.87
CA ILE A 907 -38.14 -55.92 12.09
C ILE A 907 -36.99 -56.88 11.84
N LYS A 908 -35.76 -56.44 12.10
CA LYS A 908 -34.55 -57.25 11.97
C LYS A 908 -33.83 -57.36 13.33
N PRO A 909 -33.37 -58.57 13.71
CA PRO A 909 -32.52 -58.76 14.88
C PRO A 909 -31.08 -58.34 14.56
N HIS A 910 -30.43 -57.75 15.54
CA HIS A 910 -29.07 -57.23 15.50
C HIS A 910 -28.31 -57.67 16.74
N TRP A 911 -26.98 -57.75 16.63
CA TRP A 911 -26.11 -57.97 17.77
C TRP A 911 -24.92 -57.03 17.73
N TYR A 912 -24.45 -56.60 18.90
CA TYR A 912 -23.30 -55.73 19.01
C TYR A 912 -22.40 -56.17 20.16
N LYS A 913 -21.09 -56.11 19.93
CA LYS A 913 -20.06 -56.46 20.92
C LYS A 913 -19.26 -55.21 21.28
N LEU A 914 -19.15 -54.93 22.57
CA LEU A 914 -18.52 -53.69 23.06
C LEU A 914 -16.98 -53.71 22.92
N ASN A 915 -16.34 -54.88 23.00
CA ASN A 915 -14.89 -55.06 22.82
C ASN A 915 -14.49 -55.57 21.42
N GLU A 916 -13.37 -55.04 20.89
CA GLU A 916 -12.63 -55.35 19.63
C GLU A 916 -13.33 -56.16 18.52
N GLY A 917 -13.44 -55.55 17.34
CA GLY A 917 -13.71 -56.18 16.04
C GLY A 917 -15.19 -56.50 15.80
N SER A 918 -15.95 -55.56 15.23
CA SER A 918 -17.17 -55.91 14.50
C SER A 918 -16.75 -56.80 13.33
N GLY A 919 -17.33 -58.01 13.24
CA GLY A 919 -17.25 -58.81 12.01
C GLY A 919 -16.52 -60.15 12.04
N GLU A 920 -16.60 -60.96 13.10
CA GLU A 920 -16.49 -62.41 12.89
C GLU A 920 -17.73 -63.15 13.43
N PRO A 921 -18.55 -63.76 12.55
CA PRO A 921 -19.64 -64.62 12.99
C PRO A 921 -19.04 -65.86 13.67
N LYS A 922 -19.44 -66.13 14.92
CA LYS A 922 -19.22 -67.44 15.52
C LYS A 922 -20.48 -68.27 15.33
N GLU A 923 -20.36 -69.39 14.62
CA GLU A 923 -21.40 -70.42 14.62
C GLU A 923 -21.58 -70.91 16.06
N THR A 924 -22.74 -70.62 16.64
CA THR A 924 -23.20 -71.32 17.84
C THR A 924 -23.71 -72.70 17.43
N ARG A 925 -23.59 -73.70 18.31
CA ARG A 925 -24.07 -75.09 18.09
C ARG A 925 -25.57 -75.20 17.76
N GLU A 926 -26.33 -74.10 17.84
CA GLU A 926 -27.77 -74.01 17.64
C GLU A 926 -28.17 -73.40 16.29
N GLY A 927 -27.22 -73.09 15.39
CA GLY A 927 -27.53 -72.79 13.99
C GLY A 927 -28.20 -71.43 13.72
N ILE A 928 -28.15 -70.48 14.65
CA ILE A 928 -28.72 -69.14 14.44
C ILE A 928 -27.63 -68.21 13.87
N LYS A 929 -27.69 -67.93 12.57
CA LYS A 929 -26.87 -66.90 11.92
C LYS A 929 -27.52 -65.54 12.12
N PHE A 930 -26.95 -64.73 13.00
CA PHE A 930 -27.32 -63.32 13.17
C PHE A 930 -26.41 -62.43 12.30
N PHE A 931 -26.99 -61.47 11.59
CA PHE A 931 -26.22 -60.51 10.79
C PHE A 931 -25.45 -59.55 11.72
N PRO A 932 -24.11 -59.43 11.62
CA PRO A 932 -23.40 -58.33 12.24
C PRO A 932 -23.78 -57.02 11.52
N ASP A 933 -24.03 -55.95 12.27
CA ASP A 933 -23.76 -54.61 11.72
C ASP A 933 -22.23 -54.45 11.72
N ASP A 934 -21.58 -54.88 10.65
CA ASP A 934 -20.13 -54.71 10.46
C ASP A 934 -19.71 -53.21 10.52
N ASP A 935 -20.69 -52.30 10.47
CA ASP A 935 -20.53 -50.85 10.35
C ASP A 935 -20.45 -50.08 11.69
N LEU A 936 -20.78 -50.69 12.84
CA LEU A 936 -20.76 -49.96 14.12
C LEU A 936 -19.34 -49.90 14.74
N PRO A 937 -18.80 -48.71 15.07
CA PRO A 937 -17.48 -48.59 15.68
C PRO A 937 -17.41 -49.21 17.07
N SER A 938 -16.23 -49.66 17.51
CA SER A 938 -15.98 -50.03 18.91
C SER A 938 -16.27 -48.86 19.86
N ILE A 939 -16.58 -49.09 21.14
CA ILE A 939 -16.86 -47.98 22.08
C ILE A 939 -15.61 -47.15 22.44
N THR A 940 -14.43 -47.73 22.36
CA THR A 940 -13.14 -47.06 22.62
C THR A 940 -12.19 -47.21 21.44
N LYS A 941 -11.41 -46.18 21.15
CA LYS A 941 -10.34 -46.19 20.14
C LYS A 941 -9.19 -47.07 20.63
N ARG A 942 -8.76 -48.02 19.79
CA ARG A 942 -7.67 -48.95 20.08
C ARG A 942 -6.40 -48.19 20.48
N GLY A 943 -5.69 -48.66 21.52
CA GLY A 943 -4.44 -48.08 22.00
C GLY A 943 -4.54 -46.79 22.83
N THR A 944 -5.60 -45.98 22.68
CA THR A 944 -5.71 -44.69 23.40
C THR A 944 -6.62 -44.74 24.63
N GLY A 945 -7.54 -45.71 24.70
CA GLY A 945 -8.58 -45.76 25.73
C GLY A 945 -9.67 -44.68 25.58
N SER A 946 -9.53 -43.71 24.67
CA SER A 946 -10.54 -42.67 24.47
C SER A 946 -11.82 -43.22 23.82
N PHE A 947 -12.98 -42.68 24.19
CA PHE A 947 -14.25 -43.10 23.57
C PHE A 947 -14.33 -42.69 22.10
N THR A 948 -14.84 -43.60 21.27
CA THR A 948 -15.32 -43.25 19.92
C THR A 948 -16.59 -42.41 20.02
N ASP A 949 -17.00 -41.79 18.91
CA ASP A 949 -18.24 -41.02 18.92
C ASP A 949 -19.45 -41.90 19.17
N PHE A 950 -19.46 -43.14 18.66
CA PHE A 950 -20.47 -44.14 19.00
C PHE A 950 -20.49 -44.46 20.51
N GLY A 951 -19.32 -44.71 21.12
CA GLY A 951 -19.21 -44.99 22.55
C GLY A 951 -19.71 -43.83 23.42
N LYS A 952 -19.44 -42.58 23.03
CA LYS A 952 -19.97 -41.39 23.73
C LYS A 952 -21.49 -41.32 23.64
N ILE A 953 -22.08 -41.59 22.48
CA ILE A 953 -23.54 -41.60 22.30
C ILE A 953 -24.17 -42.66 23.18
N LEU A 954 -23.62 -43.88 23.16
CA LEU A 954 -24.11 -44.98 23.98
C LEU A 954 -24.10 -44.63 25.47
N ILE A 955 -23.00 -44.04 25.96
CA ILE A 955 -22.91 -43.59 27.36
C ILE A 955 -23.93 -42.50 27.68
N GLN A 956 -24.14 -41.53 26.79
CA GLN A 956 -25.14 -40.49 26.98
C GLN A 956 -26.56 -41.09 27.11
N GLU A 957 -26.91 -42.05 26.26
CA GLU A 957 -28.22 -42.72 26.36
C GLU A 957 -28.34 -43.58 27.63
N ILE A 958 -27.26 -44.24 28.08
CA ILE A 958 -27.25 -44.95 29.37
C ILE A 958 -27.47 -44.01 30.55
N LEU A 959 -26.79 -42.84 30.57
CA LEU A 959 -26.98 -41.83 31.59
C LEU A 959 -28.41 -41.29 31.60
N ARG A 960 -29.01 -41.10 30.42
CA ARG A 960 -30.39 -40.68 30.29
C ARG A 960 -31.36 -41.70 30.87
N LEU A 961 -31.20 -42.99 30.55
CA LEU A 961 -32.01 -44.07 31.10
C LEU A 961 -31.88 -44.22 32.63
N LYS A 962 -30.78 -43.77 33.23
CA LYS A 962 -30.63 -43.75 34.69
C LYS A 962 -31.53 -42.71 35.37
N ASN A 963 -31.94 -41.68 34.62
CA ASN A 963 -32.73 -40.54 35.11
C ASN A 963 -34.23 -40.64 34.78
N GLU A 964 -34.66 -41.61 33.96
CA GLU A 964 -36.04 -41.80 33.53
C GLU A 964 -36.50 -43.26 33.82
N GLU A 965 -37.63 -43.46 34.52
CA GLU A 965 -38.31 -44.77 34.60
C GLU A 965 -39.02 -45.08 33.26
N LEU A 966 -38.26 -45.33 32.20
CA LEU A 966 -38.83 -45.60 30.86
C LEU A 966 -39.24 -47.07 30.68
N GLN A 967 -40.47 -47.28 30.20
CA GLN A 967 -41.03 -48.59 29.86
C GLN A 967 -40.21 -49.32 28.77
N LYS A 968 -40.22 -50.65 28.85
CA LYS A 968 -39.56 -51.59 27.92
C LYS A 968 -40.28 -51.66 26.57
N ASP A 969 -40.16 -50.65 25.73
CA ASP A 969 -40.45 -50.86 24.30
C ASP A 969 -39.29 -51.63 23.67
N LYS A 970 -39.57 -52.87 23.24
CA LYS A 970 -38.58 -53.81 22.67
C LYS A 970 -38.08 -53.42 21.27
N ILE A 971 -38.81 -52.55 20.56
CA ILE A 971 -38.56 -52.26 19.14
C ILE A 971 -38.39 -50.75 18.95
N ILE A 972 -37.26 -50.34 18.35
CA ILE A 972 -36.98 -48.94 18.01
C ILE A 972 -37.06 -48.77 16.49
N GLY A 973 -37.82 -47.78 16.03
CA GLY A 973 -38.02 -47.49 14.61
C GLY A 973 -36.87 -46.71 13.99
N ILE A 974 -36.47 -47.09 12.78
CA ILE A 974 -35.64 -46.27 11.90
C ILE A 974 -36.59 -45.32 11.13
N PRO A 975 -36.35 -43.99 11.14
CA PRO A 975 -37.21 -43.04 10.41
C PRO A 975 -37.16 -43.24 8.88
N ASP A 976 -38.23 -42.85 8.19
CA ASP A 976 -38.38 -42.95 6.73
C ASP A 976 -37.25 -42.21 5.99
N LEU A 977 -36.63 -42.89 5.02
CA LEU A 977 -35.56 -42.38 4.14
C LEU A 977 -36.09 -42.05 2.72
N GLU A 978 -37.35 -41.65 2.58
CA GLU A 978 -37.99 -41.50 1.25
C GLU A 978 -37.71 -40.18 0.49
N ASP A 979 -37.04 -39.18 1.07
CA ASP A 979 -36.94 -37.83 0.45
C ASP A 979 -35.62 -37.52 -0.30
N VAL A 980 -34.82 -38.51 -0.71
CA VAL A 980 -33.52 -38.27 -1.39
C VAL A 980 -33.46 -38.80 -2.84
N THR A 981 -34.58 -39.13 -3.46
CA THR A 981 -34.60 -39.60 -4.87
C THR A 981 -34.55 -38.48 -5.94
N SER A 982 -34.30 -37.22 -5.58
CA SER A 982 -34.22 -36.12 -6.57
C SER A 982 -32.81 -35.67 -6.97
N VAL A 983 -31.74 -36.36 -6.56
CA VAL A 983 -30.37 -36.05 -7.03
C VAL A 983 -29.60 -37.31 -7.44
N THR A 984 -30.07 -38.01 -8.47
CA THR A 984 -29.25 -38.99 -9.20
C THR A 984 -29.34 -38.75 -10.71
N GLY A 985 -28.54 -37.79 -11.17
CA GLY A 985 -28.16 -37.72 -12.57
C GLY A 985 -27.10 -38.77 -12.88
N ARG A 986 -27.54 -39.84 -13.55
CA ARG A 986 -26.77 -40.88 -14.29
C ARG A 986 -26.04 -41.95 -13.48
N ASN A 987 -26.60 -43.16 -13.58
CA ASN A 987 -25.99 -44.46 -13.33
C ASN A 987 -24.81 -44.71 -14.26
N GLU A 988 -23.63 -45.00 -13.70
CA GLU A 988 -22.68 -45.98 -14.22
C GLU A 988 -22.04 -46.75 -13.05
N SER A 989 -22.30 -48.06 -13.00
CA SER A 989 -21.64 -49.14 -12.24
C SER A 989 -20.94 -48.81 -10.90
N LEU A 990 -21.66 -49.02 -9.79
CA LEU A 990 -21.08 -49.24 -8.46
C LEU A 990 -20.90 -50.74 -8.23
N ASP A 991 -19.84 -51.30 -8.82
CA ASP A 991 -19.27 -52.58 -8.38
C ASP A 991 -17.75 -52.38 -8.27
N ASN A 992 -17.20 -52.75 -7.11
CA ASN A 992 -15.79 -52.65 -6.69
C ASN A 992 -15.38 -51.37 -5.93
N TYR A 993 -15.78 -51.29 -4.65
CA TYR A 993 -14.88 -50.79 -3.61
C TYR A 993 -14.80 -51.83 -2.49
N ALA A 994 -13.75 -52.66 -2.56
CA ALA A 994 -13.29 -53.44 -1.43
C ALA A 994 -12.79 -52.46 -0.35
N VAL A 995 -13.41 -52.49 0.82
CA VAL A 995 -12.98 -51.75 2.01
C VAL A 995 -11.67 -52.38 2.49
N GLY A 996 -10.55 -51.81 2.05
CA GLY A 996 -9.21 -52.19 2.51
C GLY A 996 -8.97 -51.66 3.93
N GLY A 997 -8.79 -52.56 4.88
CA GLY A 997 -8.40 -52.24 6.25
C GLY A 997 -7.06 -51.50 6.29
N VAL A 998 -7.04 -50.32 6.90
CA VAL A 998 -5.81 -49.57 7.20
C VAL A 998 -5.48 -49.74 8.67
N THR A 999 -4.37 -50.43 8.91
CA THR A 999 -3.73 -50.62 10.22
C THR A 999 -3.25 -49.29 10.81
N SER A 1000 -3.60 -49.06 12.08
CA SER A 1000 -3.15 -47.94 12.91
C SER A 1000 -1.64 -48.01 13.18
N VAL A 1001 -0.90 -46.97 12.85
CA VAL A 1001 0.47 -46.75 13.35
C VAL A 1001 0.38 -46.06 14.71
N THR A 1002 0.72 -46.79 15.77
CA THR A 1002 0.85 -46.29 17.15
C THR A 1002 2.32 -46.09 17.49
N GLY A 1003 2.71 -44.88 17.89
CA GLY A 1003 3.99 -44.63 18.56
C GLY A 1003 3.87 -44.91 20.06
N VAL A 1004 4.71 -45.81 20.56
CA VAL A 1004 4.86 -46.16 21.98
C VAL A 1004 6.29 -45.85 22.40
N THR A 1005 6.49 -45.36 23.63
CA THR A 1005 7.68 -45.68 24.46
C THR A 1005 7.29 -45.54 25.95
N PRO A 1006 7.98 -46.23 26.88
CA PRO A 1006 7.34 -47.03 27.92
C PRO A 1006 7.45 -46.44 29.33
N LYS A 1007 6.66 -46.99 30.26
CA LYS A 1007 6.76 -46.85 31.72
C LYS A 1007 7.65 -47.96 32.31
N GLU A 1008 8.49 -47.60 33.29
CA GLU A 1008 8.94 -48.41 34.45
C GLU A 1008 9.25 -47.37 35.57
N ASP A 1009 9.00 -47.53 36.87
CA ASP A 1009 8.47 -48.65 37.65
C ASP A 1009 7.90 -48.20 39.02
N ILE A 1010 7.26 -49.16 39.70
CA ILE A 1010 6.29 -49.09 40.81
C ILE A 1010 6.90 -48.94 42.24
N SER A 1011 6.24 -48.23 43.16
CA SER A 1011 5.77 -48.80 44.46
C SER A 1011 5.04 -47.81 45.38
N ASN A 1012 3.94 -48.31 45.97
CA ASN A 1012 3.02 -47.69 46.91
C ASN A 1012 3.62 -47.50 48.32
N LYS A 1013 3.29 -46.39 49.00
CA LYS A 1013 2.40 -46.39 50.19
C LYS A 1013 2.22 -45.00 50.83
N ASN A 1014 0.99 -44.80 51.28
CA ASN A 1014 0.50 -43.88 52.32
C ASN A 1014 0.07 -42.47 51.91
N ILE A 1015 -1.27 -42.40 51.80
CA ILE A 1015 -2.17 -41.29 52.09
C ILE A 1015 -1.79 -40.60 53.41
N GLU A 1016 -2.14 -39.32 53.53
CA GLU A 1016 -1.89 -38.36 54.64
C GLU A 1016 -0.65 -37.48 54.49
N LYS A 1017 -0.69 -36.57 53.51
CA LYS A 1017 -0.13 -35.19 53.58
C LYS A 1017 -0.52 -34.41 52.32
N VAL A 1018 -1.83 -34.27 52.13
CA VAL A 1018 -2.41 -33.28 51.21
C VAL A 1018 -2.44 -31.97 52.00
N GLY A 1019 -1.42 -31.12 51.85
CA GLY A 1019 -1.40 -29.83 52.55
C GLY A 1019 -0.14 -28.97 52.45
N GLU A 1020 1.07 -29.52 52.28
CA GLU A 1020 2.30 -28.73 52.52
C GLU A 1020 3.43 -28.86 51.48
N VAL A 1021 3.19 -29.36 50.25
CA VAL A 1021 4.27 -29.48 49.23
C VAL A 1021 3.95 -28.70 47.94
N ILE A 1022 3.58 -27.43 48.09
CA ILE A 1022 3.56 -26.43 46.99
C ILE A 1022 4.77 -25.47 47.06
N GLN A 1023 5.63 -25.58 48.07
CA GLN A 1023 6.88 -24.82 48.18
C GLN A 1023 8.08 -25.76 48.29
N SER A 1024 8.69 -26.15 47.16
CA SER A 1024 10.13 -26.57 47.12
C SER A 1024 10.71 -26.91 45.75
N ASN A 1025 9.99 -26.83 44.63
CA ASN A 1025 10.58 -27.11 43.30
C ASN A 1025 10.81 -25.87 42.42
N THR A 1026 11.10 -24.72 43.04
CA THR A 1026 11.56 -23.50 42.34
C THR A 1026 13.08 -23.32 42.35
N SER A 1027 13.85 -24.24 42.94
CA SER A 1027 15.30 -24.05 43.18
C SER A 1027 16.22 -24.97 42.37
N SER A 1028 15.69 -25.83 41.49
CA SER A 1028 16.51 -26.76 40.68
C SER A 1028 16.59 -26.39 39.19
N ILE A 1029 16.04 -25.25 38.78
CA ILE A 1029 16.11 -24.70 37.40
C ILE A 1029 17.03 -23.46 37.33
N GLU A 1030 17.61 -23.02 38.45
CA GLU A 1030 18.56 -21.89 38.48
C GLU A 1030 20.04 -22.26 38.27
N ILE A 1031 20.40 -23.55 38.30
CA ILE A 1031 21.81 -23.97 38.12
C ILE A 1031 22.16 -24.34 36.67
N LYS A 1032 21.17 -24.50 35.78
CA LYS A 1032 21.41 -24.68 34.32
C LYS A 1032 21.24 -23.40 33.47
N LYS A 1033 20.96 -22.26 34.10
CA LYS A 1033 20.96 -20.93 33.45
C LYS A 1033 22.28 -20.17 33.55
N LYS A 1034 23.32 -20.74 34.17
CA LYS A 1034 24.60 -20.06 34.46
C LYS A 1034 25.79 -20.43 33.55
N ASN A 1035 25.63 -21.38 32.61
CA ASN A 1035 26.73 -21.88 31.75
C ASN A 1035 26.55 -21.63 30.24
N ILE A 1036 25.86 -20.56 29.83
CA ILE A 1036 25.99 -20.00 28.47
C ILE A 1036 26.28 -18.51 28.59
N LEU A 1037 27.37 -18.23 29.32
CA LEU A 1037 28.12 -16.98 29.35
C LEU A 1037 29.55 -17.40 29.01
N ASP A 1038 29.87 -17.46 27.72
CA ASP A 1038 31.22 -17.32 27.16
C ASP A 1038 31.27 -17.86 25.72
N ILE A 1039 30.86 -17.04 24.76
CA ILE A 1039 31.51 -17.01 23.45
C ILE A 1039 31.64 -15.53 23.05
N LYS A 1040 32.78 -14.95 23.43
CA LYS A 1040 33.33 -13.76 22.78
C LYS A 1040 33.52 -14.08 21.29
N ASN A 1041 32.85 -13.34 20.41
CA ASN A 1041 33.36 -13.06 19.08
C ASN A 1041 32.89 -11.68 18.64
N SER A 1042 33.87 -10.78 18.61
CA SER A 1042 33.86 -9.45 18.00
C SER A 1042 33.69 -9.55 16.48
N VAL A 1043 32.73 -8.82 15.91
CA VAL A 1043 32.86 -8.31 14.53
C VAL A 1043 32.35 -6.88 14.50
N THR A 1044 33.33 -6.00 14.35
CA THR A 1044 33.29 -4.62 13.90
C THR A 1044 32.71 -4.50 12.50
N ASP A 1045 31.68 -3.68 12.30
CA ASP A 1045 31.75 -2.50 11.41
C ASP A 1045 30.43 -1.72 11.47
N VAL A 1046 30.49 -0.55 12.10
CA VAL A 1046 29.41 0.43 12.17
C VAL A 1046 29.83 1.58 11.26
N THR A 1047 29.03 1.88 10.24
CA THR A 1047 29.23 3.05 9.38
C THR A 1047 29.26 4.32 10.22
N SER A 1048 30.16 5.23 9.87
CA SER A 1048 30.62 6.37 10.68
C SER A 1048 29.54 7.36 11.13
N VAL A 1049 28.35 7.34 10.54
CA VAL A 1049 27.28 8.33 10.76
C VAL A 1049 26.60 8.17 12.14
N THR A 1050 26.49 6.95 12.65
CA THR A 1050 25.80 6.68 13.94
C THR A 1050 26.66 7.04 15.16
N LYS A 1051 27.99 7.14 15.02
CA LYS A 1051 28.89 7.52 16.12
C LYS A 1051 28.95 9.04 16.37
N ASP A 1052 28.58 9.86 15.39
CA ASP A 1052 28.62 11.32 15.54
C ASP A 1052 27.36 11.89 16.21
N ILE A 1053 26.21 11.22 16.07
CA ILE A 1053 24.94 11.60 16.74
C ILE A 1053 24.97 11.27 18.24
N LEU A 1054 25.58 10.15 18.64
CA LEU A 1054 25.71 9.77 20.05
C LEU A 1054 26.66 10.69 20.85
N ASN A 1055 27.57 11.40 20.19
CA ASN A 1055 28.47 12.36 20.86
C ASN A 1055 27.80 13.71 21.15
N LEU A 1056 26.63 13.99 20.58
CA LEU A 1056 25.89 15.24 20.80
C LEU A 1056 25.05 15.24 22.08
N ASN A 1057 24.59 14.07 22.55
CA ASN A 1057 23.75 13.96 23.75
C ASN A 1057 24.53 13.97 25.08
N ASN A 1058 25.86 13.83 25.04
CA ASN A 1058 26.68 13.73 26.25
C ASN A 1058 27.34 15.05 26.69
N THR A 1059 26.94 16.20 26.14
CA THR A 1059 27.57 17.51 26.46
C THR A 1059 26.68 18.54 27.13
N ILE A 1060 25.44 18.20 27.54
CA ILE A 1060 24.58 19.11 28.31
C ILE A 1060 24.20 18.41 29.60
N GLY A 1061 24.97 18.71 30.66
CA GLY A 1061 24.65 18.34 32.03
C GLY A 1061 23.56 19.25 32.62
N ASP A 1062 22.85 18.65 33.57
CA ASP A 1062 21.98 19.25 34.60
C ASP A 1062 20.74 20.01 34.16
N SER A 1063 19.61 19.28 34.12
CA SER A 1063 18.32 19.58 34.80
C SER A 1063 17.15 18.95 34.04
N VAL A 1064 16.85 17.69 34.33
CA VAL A 1064 15.52 17.12 34.05
C VAL A 1064 14.73 17.23 35.35
N ILE A 1065 13.81 18.19 35.40
CA ILE A 1065 12.79 18.27 36.44
C ILE A 1065 11.78 17.15 36.12
N ASP A 1066 11.65 16.23 37.06
CA ASP A 1066 10.63 15.20 37.09
C ASP A 1066 9.26 15.88 37.20
N VAL A 1067 8.36 15.61 36.25
CA VAL A 1067 6.94 16.00 36.34
C VAL A 1067 6.11 14.75 36.23
N THR A 1068 6.09 13.99 37.32
CA THR A 1068 5.03 13.05 37.66
C THR A 1068 4.10 13.76 38.64
N GLU A 1069 3.04 14.39 38.13
CA GLU A 1069 1.87 14.68 38.96
C GLU A 1069 0.78 13.67 38.59
N GLU A 1070 0.58 12.71 39.50
CA GLU A 1070 -0.59 11.82 39.53
C GLU A 1070 -1.84 12.64 39.90
N PRO A 1071 -3.02 12.35 39.32
CA PRO A 1071 -4.25 12.95 39.81
C PRO A 1071 -4.72 12.22 41.08
N GLU A 1072 -4.66 12.92 42.21
CA GLU A 1072 -5.34 12.53 43.45
C GLU A 1072 -6.87 12.59 43.24
N TYR A 1073 -7.55 11.47 43.51
CA TYR A 1073 -9.00 11.41 43.64
C TYR A 1073 -9.39 11.91 45.03
N GLU A 1074 -10.04 13.08 45.12
CA GLU A 1074 -10.73 13.51 46.34
C GLU A 1074 -12.02 12.71 46.51
N THR A 1075 -12.13 12.08 47.67
CA THR A 1075 -13.32 11.49 48.24
C THR A 1075 -14.27 12.58 48.73
N GLU A 1076 -15.43 12.74 48.11
CA GLU A 1076 -16.57 13.42 48.73
C GLU A 1076 -17.36 12.40 49.55
N ASP A 1077 -17.13 12.42 50.87
CA ASP A 1077 -18.15 12.08 51.86
C ASP A 1077 -18.60 13.41 52.45
N LEU A 1078 -19.90 13.72 52.39
CA LEU A 1078 -20.62 14.47 53.44
C LEU A 1078 -22.14 14.45 53.17
N THR A 1079 -22.84 13.74 54.07
CA THR A 1079 -24.21 13.95 54.60
C THR A 1079 -25.43 13.76 53.71
#